data_AF-A0AA90NQD1-F1
#
_entry.id   AF-A0AA90NQD1-F1
#
_cell.length_a   1.000
_cell.length_b   1.000
_cell.length_c   1.000
_cell.angle_alpha   90.00
_cell.angle_beta   90.00
_cell.angle_gamma   90.00
#
_symmetry.space_group_name_H-M   'P 1'
#
loop_
_entity.id
_entity.type
_entity.pdbx_description
1 polymer ?
#
loop_
_entity_poly.entity_id
_entity_poly.type
_entity_poly.pdbx_seq_one_letter_code
_entity_poly.pdbx_strand_id
1 'polypeptide(L)'
;MKNILLFITILLSSSSMACLNCIIEQFAELKIDKDSGAFSQLLTIVDCNCHYPSLNAQALCSIPEETRSELDELITDNAAMPKAYLSQISPLSPISPISPQMEYQFKKHIEAIDDQELRSWLCNCNGCEQIANKLFLLKDYSYFHYILCHTIIKLRHQCPTNNCVIPCDSLDENAATLPTIKNIITKKIKKLIRDNRPGTVIKYLYPFSRIGRNMAENQELESSPTIHYELCSGNKVSDSLSDAFAVLYMSKGERYNFNCNVISDNKLIDCLHLSYWWLSLEELKYEAISSKERIAKCQDIHSASRLQKPFVQNECPSEGIYFELNKLPEAIWSIATMLTQEQEQRYFLCVGEHGMGLRIKKNKANNIIICYYDPNDTLRHKKMIFHTADDLKSLRCDDFWSATDWEVYFERSYTVGFLHSVETKNLQKDCRVVCMGNLSAELISLLSEYGHYGHSGASFDFEDLGKSTQKEFLSGKNAHGEPALCVACKNGHLESVKALIKAAHNSNLEPDVKKNLLAGKTLPGTSALYMACKNGCYEIVKELVSAICGSDFNFDIAAKEELLAGKSEVGSPALYIACAKGRHDIIATLCSAICSSDCNFDMAVKAELLAGKTANGVPALYIVCQNGGTEDIKELLSAMCSSNFNMAVKAELLAGKLANGTPALYIACEERCYDIASILLSAICSSDFNLDMAVKAELLAGKTANRCPMLYVACENGRDDIVKILLEKVCSSNFKLNLAVQEELMAGKGFALPPLNVALRNGRSETVEVFLNAVLSSYLDLAAKERLLAAKTECGIPALKTAIDFGVIQAVYVFIDIVKNSNDLPEDVKDRLLNPYKLLCKPFHSNSKKSCILL
;
A
#
# COMPACT_ATOMS: atom_id res chain seq x y z
N MET A 1 27.69 -23.31 -2.95
CA MET A 1 27.24 -21.94 -2.56
C MET A 1 25.89 -21.54 -3.13
N LYS A 2 25.67 -21.32 -4.44
CA LYS A 2 24.33 -20.92 -4.96
C LYS A 2 23.16 -21.81 -4.47
N ASN A 3 23.33 -23.13 -4.46
CA ASN A 3 22.30 -24.06 -3.95
C ASN A 3 22.10 -23.98 -2.42
N ILE A 4 23.12 -23.53 -1.67
CA ILE A 4 23.06 -23.34 -0.21
C ILE A 4 22.28 -22.05 0.10
N LEU A 5 22.55 -20.96 -0.64
CA LEU A 5 21.74 -19.73 -0.56
C LEU A 5 20.27 -20.01 -0.92
N LEU A 6 20.01 -20.76 -2.00
CA LEU A 6 18.64 -21.13 -2.38
C LEU A 6 17.94 -21.96 -1.27
N PHE A 7 18.67 -22.88 -0.62
CA PHE A 7 18.15 -23.68 0.49
C PHE A 7 17.85 -22.83 1.74
N ILE A 8 18.70 -21.84 2.04
CA ILE A 8 18.50 -20.88 3.14
C ILE A 8 17.28 -19.98 2.86
N THR A 9 17.11 -19.47 1.64
CA THR A 9 15.94 -18.66 1.27
C THR A 9 14.64 -19.46 1.36
N ILE A 10 14.66 -20.75 1.00
CA ILE A 10 13.49 -21.64 1.14
C ILE A 10 13.18 -21.91 2.62
N LEU A 11 14.20 -22.14 3.47
CA LEU A 11 14.00 -22.36 4.90
C LEU A 11 13.50 -21.12 5.65
N LEU A 12 14.00 -19.92 5.33
CA LEU A 12 13.56 -18.65 5.94
C LEU A 12 12.11 -18.29 5.61
N SER A 13 11.53 -18.86 4.56
CA SER A 13 10.09 -18.73 4.23
C SER A 13 9.18 -19.71 4.98
N SER A 14 9.75 -20.65 5.75
CA SER A 14 9.01 -21.64 6.53
C SER A 14 9.05 -21.32 8.03
N SER A 15 7.89 -21.20 8.66
CA SER A 15 7.70 -20.63 10.01
C SER A 15 8.12 -21.55 11.18
N SER A 16 9.27 -22.24 11.08
CA SER A 16 9.76 -23.20 12.07
C SER A 16 11.04 -22.74 12.79
N MET A 17 10.87 -22.20 14.00
CA MET A 17 11.97 -21.77 14.88
C MET A 17 12.99 -22.88 15.21
N ALA A 18 12.61 -24.15 15.12
CA ALA A 18 13.47 -25.28 15.52
C ALA A 18 14.61 -25.58 14.53
N CYS A 19 14.45 -25.24 13.25
CA CYS A 19 15.46 -25.56 12.24
C CYS A 19 16.68 -24.61 12.27
N LEU A 20 16.50 -23.35 12.69
CA LEU A 20 17.53 -22.32 12.54
C LEU A 20 18.75 -22.55 13.45
N ASN A 21 18.52 -22.93 14.71
CA ASN A 21 19.61 -23.16 15.68
C ASN A 21 20.52 -24.32 15.28
N CYS A 22 19.95 -25.41 14.75
CA CYS A 22 20.71 -26.56 14.25
C CYS A 22 21.58 -26.22 13.03
N ILE A 23 21.18 -25.22 12.23
CA ILE A 23 21.95 -24.75 11.07
C ILE A 23 23.10 -23.84 11.51
N ILE A 24 22.89 -22.99 12.51
CA ILE A 24 23.94 -22.11 13.06
C ILE A 24 25.07 -22.93 13.68
N GLU A 25 24.76 -24.00 14.42
CA GLU A 25 25.77 -24.92 14.96
C GLU A 25 26.60 -25.62 13.87
N GLN A 26 26.00 -26.04 12.74
CA GLN A 26 26.75 -26.66 11.64
C GLN A 26 27.53 -25.66 10.78
N PHE A 27 27.15 -24.37 10.74
CA PHE A 27 27.90 -23.36 9.99
C PHE A 27 29.22 -22.97 10.66
N ALA A 28 29.36 -23.15 11.97
CA ALA A 28 30.59 -22.84 12.71
C ALA A 28 31.80 -23.71 12.31
N GLU A 29 31.58 -24.88 11.68
CA GLU A 29 32.66 -25.78 11.22
C GLU A 29 33.20 -25.43 9.82
N LEU A 30 32.51 -24.55 9.05
CA LEU A 30 32.86 -24.24 7.67
C LEU A 30 33.85 -23.07 7.58
N LYS A 31 35.14 -23.38 7.40
CA LYS A 31 36.21 -22.41 7.08
C LYS A 31 36.01 -21.79 5.69
N ILE A 32 35.22 -20.72 5.61
CA ILE A 32 35.00 -19.93 4.38
C ILE A 32 36.08 -18.84 4.26
N ASP A 33 36.59 -18.65 3.05
CA ASP A 33 37.70 -17.74 2.76
C ASP A 33 37.25 -16.26 2.72
N LYS A 34 38.04 -15.39 3.37
CA LYS A 34 37.67 -14.00 3.73
C LYS A 34 37.45 -13.12 2.50
N ASP A 35 38.18 -13.35 1.42
CA ASP A 35 38.13 -12.54 0.20
C ASP A 35 37.04 -12.96 -0.81
N SER A 36 36.20 -13.94 -0.45
CA SER A 36 35.13 -14.40 -1.35
C SER A 36 33.89 -13.50 -1.28
N GLY A 37 33.38 -13.06 -2.45
CA GLY A 37 32.20 -12.21 -2.55
C GLY A 37 30.89 -12.79 -1.97
N ALA A 38 30.90 -14.07 -1.58
CA ALA A 38 29.81 -14.69 -0.84
C ALA A 38 29.72 -14.21 0.63
N PHE A 39 30.84 -13.85 1.25
CA PHE A 39 30.87 -13.31 2.62
C PHE A 39 30.23 -11.91 2.67
N SER A 40 30.52 -11.07 1.67
CA SER A 40 29.87 -9.77 1.47
C SER A 40 28.35 -9.89 1.31
N GLN A 41 27.87 -10.85 0.49
CA GLN A 41 26.43 -11.09 0.32
C GLN A 41 25.75 -11.63 1.59
N LEU A 42 26.47 -12.41 2.41
CA LEU A 42 26.00 -12.84 3.72
C LEU A 42 25.82 -11.67 4.69
N LEU A 43 26.76 -10.72 4.76
CA LEU A 43 26.59 -9.49 5.54
C LEU A 43 25.34 -8.71 5.09
N THR A 44 25.12 -8.57 3.78
CA THR A 44 23.94 -7.83 3.27
C THR A 44 22.62 -8.49 3.69
N ILE A 45 22.55 -9.83 3.72
CA ILE A 45 21.35 -10.57 4.15
C ILE A 45 21.09 -10.43 5.65
N VAL A 46 22.16 -10.26 6.46
CA VAL A 46 22.03 -9.98 7.90
C VAL A 46 21.58 -8.53 8.14
N ASP A 47 22.19 -7.55 7.46
CA ASP A 47 21.81 -6.13 7.56
C ASP A 47 20.36 -5.87 7.06
N CYS A 48 19.86 -6.64 6.10
CA CYS A 48 18.47 -6.51 5.64
C CYS A 48 17.41 -7.05 6.63
N ASN A 49 17.78 -7.81 7.67
CA ASN A 49 16.83 -8.43 8.60
C ASN A 49 16.59 -7.65 9.91
N CYS A 50 16.83 -6.33 9.90
CA CYS A 50 16.64 -5.40 11.03
C CYS A 50 15.17 -5.19 11.50
N HIS A 51 14.28 -6.14 11.29
CA HIS A 51 12.84 -6.05 11.64
C HIS A 51 12.35 -7.11 12.65
N TYR A 52 13.24 -7.96 13.19
CA TYR A 52 12.90 -8.89 14.29
C TYR A 52 13.90 -8.79 15.46
N PRO A 53 13.62 -7.96 16.48
CA PRO A 53 14.57 -7.71 17.58
C PRO A 53 14.80 -8.91 18.52
N SER A 54 14.06 -10.01 18.35
CA SER A 54 14.24 -11.24 19.15
C SER A 54 15.37 -12.15 18.67
N LEU A 55 15.90 -12.01 17.45
CA LEU A 55 16.98 -12.86 16.95
C LEU A 55 18.39 -12.41 17.39
N ASN A 56 18.64 -11.09 17.47
CA ASN A 56 20.01 -10.57 17.58
C ASN A 56 20.73 -10.96 18.88
N ALA A 57 20.01 -11.12 19.99
CA ALA A 57 20.62 -11.36 21.30
C ALA A 57 21.21 -12.76 21.49
N GLN A 58 20.69 -13.79 20.81
CA GLN A 58 21.18 -15.17 20.96
C GLN A 58 22.28 -15.52 19.95
N ALA A 59 22.23 -15.00 18.72
CA ALA A 59 23.26 -15.28 17.71
C ALA A 59 24.64 -14.69 18.05
N LEU A 60 24.69 -13.47 18.62
CA LEU A 60 25.93 -12.76 18.94
C LEU A 60 26.69 -13.32 20.17
N CYS A 61 26.12 -14.28 20.89
CA CYS A 61 26.77 -14.98 21.99
C CYS A 61 27.52 -16.25 21.56
N SER A 62 27.40 -16.66 20.29
CA SER A 62 27.91 -17.94 19.78
C SER A 62 29.17 -17.80 18.90
N ILE A 63 29.68 -16.59 18.71
CA ILE A 63 30.84 -16.28 17.85
C ILE A 63 32.12 -16.30 18.71
N PRO A 64 33.19 -17.02 18.31
CA PRO A 64 34.47 -17.01 19.03
C PRO A 64 35.07 -15.61 19.18
N GLU A 65 35.68 -15.31 20.34
CA GLU A 65 36.22 -13.98 20.66
C GLU A 65 37.30 -13.51 19.66
N GLU A 66 38.10 -14.45 19.13
CA GLU A 66 39.13 -14.16 18.12
C GLU A 66 38.54 -13.54 16.84
N THR A 67 37.39 -14.04 16.36
CA THR A 67 36.71 -13.51 15.16
C THR A 67 36.03 -12.17 15.42
N ARG A 68 35.74 -11.85 16.69
CA ARG A 68 35.13 -10.58 17.11
C ARG A 68 36.16 -9.45 17.11
N SER A 69 37.40 -9.74 17.55
CA SER A 69 38.51 -8.78 17.54
C SER A 69 38.91 -8.36 16.12
N GLU A 70 38.94 -9.29 15.17
CA GLU A 70 39.28 -8.99 13.76
C GLU A 70 38.21 -8.12 13.05
N LEU A 71 36.97 -8.12 13.56
CA LEU A 71 35.87 -7.35 12.96
C LEU A 71 35.91 -5.87 13.36
N ASP A 72 36.34 -5.57 14.59
CA ASP A 72 36.46 -4.18 15.09
C ASP A 72 37.69 -3.45 14.50
N GLU A 73 38.76 -4.19 14.17
CA GLU A 73 39.99 -3.66 13.54
C GLU A 73 39.74 -3.22 12.09
N LEU A 74 38.94 -3.99 11.33
CA LEU A 74 38.53 -3.66 9.95
C LEU A 74 37.61 -2.42 9.85
N ILE A 75 36.93 -2.05 10.94
CA ILE A 75 36.05 -0.88 11.01
C ILE A 75 36.85 0.41 11.29
N THR A 76 38.04 0.31 11.90
CA THR A 76 38.81 1.48 12.34
C THR A 76 39.71 2.10 11.25
N ASP A 77 40.18 1.32 10.27
CA ASP A 77 41.13 1.79 9.26
C ASP A 77 40.53 2.58 8.07
N ASN A 78 39.20 2.57 7.87
CA ASN A 78 38.55 3.27 6.74
C ASN A 78 38.13 4.73 7.06
N ALA A 79 39.05 5.52 7.60
CA ALA A 79 38.84 6.92 7.97
C ALA A 79 38.85 7.91 6.77
N ALA A 80 38.13 7.62 5.68
CA ALA A 80 37.99 8.54 4.53
C ALA A 80 36.75 8.29 3.65
N MET A 81 35.55 8.75 4.07
CA MET A 81 34.38 8.86 3.18
C MET A 81 33.48 10.07 3.53
N PRO A 82 32.67 10.60 2.58
CA PRO A 82 32.36 12.04 2.54
C PRO A 82 31.14 12.49 3.35
N LYS A 83 31.04 13.82 3.52
CA LYS A 83 29.93 14.60 4.15
C LYS A 83 28.50 14.36 3.59
N ALA A 84 28.30 13.42 2.68
CA ALA A 84 27.00 13.12 2.06
C ALA A 84 26.10 12.19 2.90
N TYR A 85 26.62 11.54 3.94
CA TYR A 85 25.84 10.57 4.76
C TYR A 85 25.11 11.17 5.96
N LEU A 86 25.44 12.40 6.38
CA LEU A 86 24.82 13.08 7.53
C LEU A 86 23.40 13.62 7.24
N SER A 87 22.93 13.56 6.00
CA SER A 87 21.60 14.03 5.58
C SER A 87 20.54 12.92 5.49
N GLN A 88 20.86 11.68 5.86
CA GLN A 88 19.95 10.52 5.76
C GLN A 88 19.65 9.82 7.10
N ILE A 89 19.78 10.53 8.23
CA ILE A 89 19.38 9.98 9.54
C ILE A 89 17.85 10.04 9.66
N SER A 90 17.19 8.91 9.40
CA SER A 90 15.77 8.71 9.76
C SER A 90 15.61 8.60 11.29
N PRO A 91 14.52 9.10 11.88
CA PRO A 91 14.26 8.90 13.30
C PRO A 91 14.01 7.43 13.63
N LEU A 92 14.58 6.99 14.76
CA LEU A 92 14.62 5.59 15.21
C LEU A 92 13.24 5.04 15.60
N SER A 93 13.08 3.72 15.43
CA SER A 93 11.93 2.94 15.89
C SER A 93 11.84 2.88 17.43
N PRO A 94 10.65 2.60 18.02
CA PRO A 94 10.46 2.59 19.46
C PRO A 94 11.28 1.49 20.16
N ILE A 95 12.05 1.91 21.18
CA ILE A 95 13.00 1.08 21.92
C ILE A 95 12.30 0.17 22.94
N SER A 96 12.75 -1.08 23.06
CA SER A 96 12.25 -2.08 24.01
C SER A 96 12.82 -1.90 25.43
N PRO A 97 12.16 -2.43 26.48
CA PRO A 97 12.62 -2.24 27.86
C PRO A 97 13.96 -2.93 28.18
N ILE A 98 14.81 -2.24 28.95
CA ILE A 98 16.15 -2.67 29.35
C ILE A 98 16.08 -3.98 30.16
N SER A 99 16.91 -4.98 29.80
CA SER A 99 16.93 -6.28 30.50
C SER A 99 17.89 -6.29 31.71
N PRO A 100 17.68 -7.18 32.71
CA PRO A 100 18.59 -7.31 33.85
C PRO A 100 20.03 -7.70 33.48
N GLN A 101 20.23 -8.38 32.33
CA GLN A 101 21.56 -8.70 31.82
C GLN A 101 22.28 -7.45 31.27
N MET A 102 21.55 -6.50 30.65
CA MET A 102 22.11 -5.20 30.27
C MET A 102 22.53 -4.40 31.51
N GLU A 103 21.73 -4.39 32.58
CA GLU A 103 22.08 -3.67 33.83
C GLU A 103 23.38 -4.22 34.46
N TYR A 104 23.58 -5.55 34.40
CA TYR A 104 24.82 -6.19 34.88
C TYR A 104 26.05 -5.86 34.01
N GLN A 105 25.93 -5.99 32.69
CA GLN A 105 26.98 -5.62 31.71
C GLN A 105 27.39 -4.15 31.85
N PHE A 106 26.40 -3.26 32.00
CA PHE A 106 26.57 -1.83 32.21
C PHE A 106 27.33 -1.51 33.50
N LYS A 107 26.96 -2.15 34.61
CA LYS A 107 27.65 -1.97 35.90
C LYS A 107 29.13 -2.35 35.81
N LYS A 108 29.44 -3.48 35.16
CA LYS A 108 30.81 -3.95 34.92
C LYS A 108 31.63 -2.95 34.09
N HIS A 109 31.03 -2.31 33.08
CA HIS A 109 31.71 -1.31 32.25
C HIS A 109 32.01 0.00 33.00
N ILE A 110 31.09 0.54 33.80
CA ILE A 110 31.38 1.73 34.63
C ILE A 110 32.46 1.45 35.67
N GLU A 111 32.48 0.24 36.23
CA GLU A 111 33.51 -0.20 37.18
C GLU A 111 34.89 -0.43 36.52
N ALA A 112 34.94 -0.57 35.18
CA ALA A 112 36.16 -0.74 34.39
C ALA A 112 36.75 0.57 33.81
N ILE A 113 36.06 1.71 33.93
CA ILE A 113 36.59 3.02 33.47
C ILE A 113 37.74 3.42 34.39
N ASP A 114 38.94 3.58 33.83
CA ASP A 114 40.13 4.04 34.53
C ASP A 114 39.97 5.50 35.06
N ASP A 115 40.60 5.78 36.19
CA ASP A 115 40.59 7.09 36.84
C ASP A 115 41.42 8.13 36.06
N GLN A 116 42.43 7.72 35.29
CA GLN A 116 43.18 8.62 34.39
C GLN A 116 42.34 8.95 33.13
N GLU A 117 41.63 7.97 32.58
CA GLU A 117 40.70 8.16 31.45
C GLU A 117 39.52 9.07 31.84
N LEU A 118 38.92 8.89 33.03
CA LEU A 118 37.84 9.76 33.53
C LEU A 118 38.30 11.22 33.75
N ARG A 119 39.56 11.45 34.14
CA ARG A 119 40.15 12.80 34.25
C ARG A 119 40.27 13.47 32.88
N SER A 120 40.73 12.74 31.86
CA SER A 120 40.83 13.24 30.48
C SER A 120 39.49 13.80 29.97
N TRP A 121 38.39 13.07 30.22
CA TRP A 121 37.04 13.46 29.78
C TRP A 121 36.50 14.73 30.47
N LEU A 122 36.97 15.06 31.66
CA LEU A 122 36.56 16.27 32.39
C LEU A 122 37.35 17.51 31.94
N CYS A 123 38.63 17.33 31.61
CA CYS A 123 39.54 18.42 31.21
C CYS A 123 39.40 18.85 29.75
N ASN A 124 39.32 17.92 28.78
CA ASN A 124 39.40 18.27 27.35
C ASN A 124 38.03 18.58 26.70
N CYS A 125 37.97 19.67 25.90
CA CYS A 125 36.75 20.07 25.19
C CYS A 125 36.31 19.11 24.07
N ASN A 126 37.20 18.26 23.54
CA ASN A 126 36.85 17.24 22.55
C ASN A 126 36.48 15.88 23.18
N GLY A 127 36.35 15.81 24.52
CA GLY A 127 36.03 14.57 25.22
C GLY A 127 34.74 13.89 24.74
N CYS A 128 33.69 14.67 24.44
CA CYS A 128 32.42 14.13 23.93
C CYS A 128 32.56 13.37 22.60
N GLU A 129 33.50 13.78 21.74
CA GLU A 129 33.71 13.18 20.41
C GLU A 129 34.50 11.87 20.49
N GLN A 130 35.47 11.78 21.41
CA GLN A 130 36.16 10.53 21.73
C GLN A 130 35.25 9.53 22.46
N ILE A 131 34.39 10.03 23.36
CA ILE A 131 33.32 9.24 24.01
C ILE A 131 32.31 8.75 22.97
N ALA A 132 31.99 9.57 21.95
CA ALA A 132 31.11 9.17 20.86
C ALA A 132 31.71 8.02 20.05
N ASN A 133 32.94 8.17 19.56
CA ASN A 133 33.56 7.14 18.73
C ASN A 133 33.79 5.80 19.47
N LYS A 134 34.14 5.82 20.77
CA LYS A 134 34.24 4.59 21.57
C LYS A 134 32.87 3.95 21.88
N LEU A 135 31.81 4.73 22.10
CA LEU A 135 30.46 4.18 22.36
C LEU A 135 29.73 3.77 21.06
N PHE A 136 30.09 4.34 19.91
CA PHE A 136 29.49 4.04 18.61
C PHE A 136 29.85 2.63 18.11
N LEU A 137 31.01 2.10 18.51
CA LEU A 137 31.41 0.69 18.28
C LEU A 137 30.48 -0.30 19.00
N LEU A 138 29.78 0.14 20.07
CA LEU A 138 28.76 -0.65 20.76
C LEU A 138 27.37 -0.28 20.23
N LYS A 139 26.98 -0.90 19.10
CA LYS A 139 25.85 -0.55 18.20
C LYS A 139 24.43 -0.35 18.80
N ASP A 140 24.20 -0.49 20.11
CA ASP A 140 22.88 -0.41 20.76
C ASP A 140 22.73 0.64 21.90
N TYR A 141 23.70 1.55 22.12
CA TYR A 141 23.78 2.37 23.35
C TYR A 141 23.58 3.90 23.19
N SER A 142 22.83 4.35 22.18
CA SER A 142 22.53 5.78 21.93
C SER A 142 21.92 6.53 23.13
N TYR A 143 21.04 5.88 23.89
CA TYR A 143 20.42 6.43 25.10
C TYR A 143 21.43 6.69 26.24
N PHE A 144 22.44 5.82 26.39
CA PHE A 144 23.48 5.97 27.41
C PHE A 144 24.47 7.07 27.06
N HIS A 145 24.80 7.23 25.77
CA HIS A 145 25.64 8.31 25.28
C HIS A 145 25.08 9.69 25.68
N TYR A 146 23.76 9.89 25.50
CA TYR A 146 23.08 11.10 25.93
C TYR A 146 23.15 11.33 27.45
N ILE A 147 22.85 10.32 28.27
CA ILE A 147 22.83 10.46 29.74
C ILE A 147 24.23 10.74 30.31
N LEU A 148 25.27 10.10 29.77
CA LEU A 148 26.65 10.31 30.22
C LEU A 148 27.11 11.74 29.90
N CYS A 149 26.94 12.18 28.65
CA CYS A 149 27.26 13.53 28.21
C CYS A 149 26.46 14.59 28.99
N HIS A 150 25.14 14.43 29.16
CA HIS A 150 24.33 15.39 29.93
C HIS A 150 24.73 15.44 31.42
N THR A 151 25.16 14.31 32.00
CA THR A 151 25.60 14.28 33.41
C THR A 151 26.96 14.97 33.59
N ILE A 152 27.90 14.76 32.67
CA ILE A 152 29.21 15.43 32.64
C ILE A 152 29.02 16.95 32.45
N ILE A 153 28.16 17.37 31.52
CA ILE A 153 27.84 18.79 31.28
C ILE A 153 27.21 19.45 32.52
N LYS A 154 26.26 18.78 33.20
CA LYS A 154 25.68 19.32 34.44
C LYS A 154 26.67 19.41 35.59
N LEU A 155 27.64 18.50 35.69
CA LEU A 155 28.73 18.59 36.68
C LEU A 155 29.67 19.77 36.38
N ARG A 156 29.97 20.05 35.09
CA ARG A 156 30.70 21.27 34.68
C ARG A 156 29.99 22.56 35.10
N HIS A 157 28.67 22.63 34.95
CA HIS A 157 27.87 23.83 35.27
C HIS A 157 27.62 24.06 36.78
N GLN A 158 27.98 23.12 37.66
CA GLN A 158 27.85 23.29 39.12
C GLN A 158 29.14 23.82 39.79
N CYS A 159 30.15 24.21 39.00
CA CYS A 159 31.38 24.80 39.52
C CYS A 159 31.19 26.32 39.79
N PRO A 160 31.55 26.88 40.98
CA PRO A 160 31.03 28.19 41.39
C PRO A 160 31.67 29.43 40.74
N THR A 161 32.76 29.28 39.97
CA THR A 161 33.54 30.40 39.43
C THR A 161 33.23 30.59 37.94
N ASN A 162 32.58 31.71 37.62
CA ASN A 162 31.92 31.94 36.32
C ASN A 162 32.88 32.34 35.18
N ASN A 163 34.11 31.82 35.16
CA ASN A 163 35.06 31.93 34.05
C ASN A 163 36.17 30.86 34.14
N CYS A 164 36.70 30.52 32.96
CA CYS A 164 37.83 29.62 32.67
C CYS A 164 37.59 28.10 32.57
N VAL A 165 38.21 27.55 31.52
CA VAL A 165 38.70 26.18 31.40
C VAL A 165 39.43 25.78 32.70
N ILE A 166 39.14 24.58 33.22
CA ILE A 166 39.88 24.01 34.36
C ILE A 166 41.32 23.73 33.91
N PRO A 167 42.35 24.36 34.51
CA PRO A 167 43.74 23.96 34.28
C PRO A 167 43.96 22.56 34.88
N CYS A 168 44.59 21.65 34.13
CA CYS A 168 44.81 20.26 34.56
C CYS A 168 45.45 20.14 35.96
N ASP A 169 46.30 21.11 36.31
CA ASP A 169 47.13 21.15 37.51
C ASP A 169 46.34 21.35 38.83
N SER A 170 45.01 21.41 38.78
CA SER A 170 44.12 21.62 39.94
C SER A 170 43.38 20.35 40.41
N LEU A 171 43.61 19.19 39.76
CA LEU A 171 42.94 17.92 40.08
C LEU A 171 43.75 17.00 41.04
N ASP A 172 44.89 17.44 41.55
CA ASP A 172 45.88 16.55 42.18
C ASP A 172 45.72 16.34 43.70
N GLU A 173 44.97 17.17 44.43
CA GLU A 173 44.95 17.10 45.91
C GLU A 173 43.75 16.39 46.57
N ASN A 174 42.82 15.79 45.83
CA ASN A 174 41.70 15.05 46.44
C ASN A 174 41.32 13.74 45.73
N ALA A 175 41.90 12.62 46.17
CA ALA A 175 41.49 11.27 45.78
C ALA A 175 40.03 10.91 46.14
N ALA A 176 39.36 11.72 46.98
CA ALA A 176 37.97 11.50 47.41
C ALA A 176 36.90 11.91 46.37
N THR A 177 37.22 12.71 45.34
CA THR A 177 36.21 13.26 44.41
C THR A 177 35.83 12.30 43.29
N LEU A 178 36.78 11.57 42.67
CA LEU A 178 36.48 10.63 41.58
C LEU A 178 35.53 9.48 41.99
N PRO A 179 35.77 8.75 43.10
CA PRO A 179 34.85 7.71 43.56
C PRO A 179 33.44 8.24 43.84
N THR A 180 33.36 9.47 44.36
CA THR A 180 32.09 10.16 44.64
C THR A 180 31.33 10.49 43.35
N ILE A 181 32.01 10.95 42.29
CA ILE A 181 31.42 11.20 40.97
C ILE A 181 30.91 9.90 40.33
N LYS A 182 31.72 8.82 40.33
CA LYS A 182 31.28 7.49 39.86
C LYS A 182 30.02 7.02 40.60
N ASN A 183 29.94 7.23 41.92
CA ASN A 183 28.78 6.86 42.74
C ASN A 183 27.52 7.71 42.43
N ILE A 184 27.68 9.01 42.14
CA ILE A 184 26.58 9.91 41.74
C ILE A 184 26.00 9.51 40.38
N ILE A 185 26.86 9.20 39.40
CA ILE A 185 26.45 8.71 38.07
C ILE A 185 25.67 7.40 38.23
N THR A 186 26.22 6.44 39.00
CA THR A 186 25.58 5.15 39.28
C THR A 186 24.20 5.32 39.96
N LYS A 187 24.06 6.24 40.93
CA LYS A 187 22.77 6.53 41.58
C LYS A 187 21.74 7.17 40.64
N LYS A 188 22.15 8.12 39.78
CA LYS A 188 21.23 8.76 38.81
C LYS A 188 20.73 7.77 37.77
N ILE A 189 21.60 6.91 37.24
CA ILE A 189 21.21 5.93 36.21
C ILE A 189 20.32 4.84 36.81
N LYS A 190 20.60 4.37 38.03
CA LYS A 190 19.68 3.49 38.77
C LYS A 190 18.30 4.09 39.03
N LYS A 191 18.20 5.42 39.16
CA LYS A 191 16.89 6.10 39.26
C LYS A 191 16.17 6.10 37.92
N LEU A 192 16.86 6.49 36.83
CA LEU A 192 16.29 6.51 35.47
C LEU A 192 15.80 5.12 35.01
N ILE A 193 16.54 4.05 35.33
CA ILE A 193 16.12 2.66 35.05
C ILE A 193 14.86 2.26 35.85
N ARG A 194 14.72 2.78 37.08
CA ARG A 194 13.59 2.47 37.98
C ARG A 194 12.31 3.23 37.62
N ASP A 195 12.43 4.40 37.01
CA ASP A 195 11.31 5.29 36.63
C ASP A 195 10.70 4.93 35.25
N ASN A 196 11.09 3.78 34.66
CA ASN A 196 10.80 3.41 33.28
C ASN A 196 9.33 2.99 33.03
N ARG A 197 8.49 3.96 32.63
CA ARG A 197 7.20 3.71 31.93
C ARG A 197 7.32 4.11 30.46
N PRO A 198 6.69 3.36 29.52
CA PRO A 198 6.68 3.74 28.11
C PRO A 198 5.95 5.08 27.94
N GLY A 199 6.66 6.10 27.44
CA GLY A 199 6.11 7.43 27.16
C GLY A 199 6.88 8.63 27.75
N THR A 200 7.83 8.44 28.68
CA THR A 200 8.52 9.59 29.33
C THR A 200 9.74 10.11 28.54
N VAL A 201 10.15 9.44 27.46
CA VAL A 201 11.45 9.67 26.78
C VAL A 201 11.51 10.96 25.95
N ILE A 202 10.39 11.50 25.47
CA ILE A 202 10.37 12.67 24.57
C ILE A 202 10.79 13.97 25.28
N LYS A 203 10.61 14.06 26.61
CA LYS A 203 10.69 15.32 27.37
C LYS A 203 12.08 15.94 27.59
N TYR A 204 13.11 15.44 26.91
CA TYR A 204 14.50 15.87 27.10
C TYR A 204 15.27 16.18 25.80
N LEU A 205 14.66 16.06 24.61
CA LEU A 205 15.40 16.16 23.33
C LEU A 205 15.52 17.57 22.73
N TYR A 206 14.95 18.62 23.33
CA TYR A 206 15.20 20.02 22.93
C TYR A 206 15.37 20.96 24.14
N PRO A 207 16.55 21.59 24.27
CA PRO A 207 16.59 22.99 24.64
C PRO A 207 17.71 23.77 23.91
N PHE A 208 17.40 24.32 22.73
CA PHE A 208 18.18 25.42 22.13
C PHE A 208 17.27 26.47 21.48
N SER A 209 16.35 27.03 22.25
CA SER A 209 15.87 28.39 22.02
C SER A 209 15.45 29.07 23.32
N ARG A 210 15.68 30.39 23.42
CA ARG A 210 15.31 31.27 24.55
C ARG A 210 16.00 31.02 25.91
N ILE A 211 17.30 31.32 25.95
CA ILE A 211 17.85 32.01 27.12
C ILE A 211 17.18 33.39 27.19
N GLY A 212 16.41 33.68 28.24
CA GLY A 212 15.81 35.01 28.38
C GLY A 212 14.55 35.13 29.26
N ARG A 213 14.68 34.84 30.57
CA ARG A 213 14.14 35.66 31.68
C ARG A 213 14.50 35.03 33.03
N ASN A 214 14.89 35.90 33.96
CA ASN A 214 15.43 35.56 35.28
C ASN A 214 14.48 34.70 36.13
N MET A 215 15.03 33.67 36.78
CA MET A 215 14.47 33.15 38.02
C MET A 215 14.83 34.10 39.16
N ALA A 216 13.83 34.47 39.96
CA ALA A 216 14.01 34.85 41.35
C ALA A 216 13.12 33.89 42.16
N GLU A 217 13.72 33.03 42.96
CA GLU A 217 12.98 32.07 43.78
C GLU A 217 12.55 32.69 45.11
N ASN A 218 11.27 32.48 45.42
CA ASN A 218 10.62 32.32 46.73
C ASN A 218 11.36 32.73 48.02
N GLN A 219 10.64 33.43 48.90
CA GLN A 219 10.64 33.10 50.33
C GLN A 219 9.21 33.03 50.89
N GLU A 220 9.04 32.17 51.88
CA GLU A 220 7.77 31.75 52.49
C GLU A 220 7.29 32.76 53.56
N LEU A 221 5.99 32.81 53.85
CA LEU A 221 5.42 32.48 55.18
C LEU A 221 3.91 32.79 55.30
N GLU A 222 3.32 32.20 56.33
CA GLU A 222 1.88 32.07 56.57
C GLU A 222 1.21 33.35 57.09
N SER A 223 -0.01 33.64 56.62
CA SER A 223 -1.13 34.03 57.50
C SER A 223 -2.44 34.22 56.71
N SER A 224 -3.46 33.43 57.03
CA SER A 224 -4.88 33.76 56.77
C SER A 224 -5.32 34.90 57.71
N PRO A 225 -6.22 35.85 57.31
CA PRO A 225 -7.51 35.48 56.73
C PRO A 225 -8.08 36.36 55.58
N THR A 226 -9.16 35.83 54.98
CA THR A 226 -10.24 36.55 54.25
C THR A 226 -10.00 37.07 52.81
N ILE A 227 -10.07 36.14 51.82
CA ILE A 227 -11.03 36.07 50.69
C ILE A 227 -11.14 37.34 49.76
N HIS A 228 -10.93 37.29 48.43
CA HIS A 228 -11.76 36.57 47.43
C HIS A 228 -11.01 35.97 46.23
N TYR A 229 -11.25 34.67 46.01
CA TYR A 229 -11.54 34.13 44.67
C TYR A 229 -13.06 34.28 44.40
N GLU A 230 -13.48 34.31 43.14
CA GLU A 230 -14.77 33.76 42.69
C GLU A 230 -14.58 32.98 41.37
N LEU A 231 -15.28 31.90 41.01
CA LEU A 231 -16.20 30.99 41.73
C LEU A 231 -17.37 31.62 42.51
N CYS A 232 -18.60 31.45 42.03
CA CYS A 232 -19.83 31.96 42.66
C CYS A 232 -19.91 31.77 44.19
N SER A 233 -19.52 32.82 44.92
CA SER A 233 -20.18 33.32 46.13
C SER A 233 -19.63 34.71 46.55
N GLY A 234 -20.05 35.77 45.86
CA GLY A 234 -20.43 37.03 46.49
C GLY A 234 -19.42 38.19 46.59
N ASN A 235 -19.08 38.82 45.47
CA ASN A 235 -19.03 40.27 45.24
C ASN A 235 -18.21 41.17 46.21
N LYS A 236 -17.01 41.60 45.78
CA LYS A 236 -16.81 42.88 45.05
C LYS A 236 -15.32 43.20 44.83
N VAL A 237 -14.96 43.49 43.58
CA VAL A 237 -13.64 44.04 43.20
C VAL A 237 -13.68 45.57 43.27
N SER A 238 -12.59 46.18 43.75
CA SER A 238 -12.38 47.63 43.68
C SER A 238 -11.74 48.04 42.34
N ASP A 239 -12.48 48.81 41.54
CA ASP A 239 -12.07 49.77 40.50
C ASP A 239 -10.61 49.74 39.98
N SER A 240 -10.24 48.76 39.14
CA SER A 240 -9.19 48.96 38.09
C SER A 240 -9.12 47.90 36.96
N LEU A 241 -10.13 47.04 36.77
CA LEU A 241 -10.09 45.93 35.78
C LEU A 241 -11.17 46.10 34.70
N SER A 242 -10.88 46.91 33.67
CA SER A 242 -11.75 47.12 32.50
C SER A 242 -11.43 46.26 31.27
N ASP A 243 -10.28 45.56 31.26
CA ASP A 243 -9.63 45.14 30.00
C ASP A 243 -9.61 43.60 29.79
N ALA A 244 -10.62 42.88 30.28
CA ALA A 244 -10.79 41.44 30.06
C ALA A 244 -11.72 41.16 28.87
N PHE A 245 -11.18 41.15 27.65
CA PHE A 245 -11.94 41.04 26.39
C PHE A 245 -12.56 39.66 26.10
N ALA A 246 -12.17 38.62 26.83
CA ALA A 246 -12.65 37.26 26.63
C ALA A 246 -12.78 36.48 27.95
N VAL A 247 -13.88 35.74 28.12
CA VAL A 247 -14.08 34.81 29.24
C VAL A 247 -13.77 33.39 28.79
N LEU A 248 -12.65 32.84 29.27
CA LEU A 248 -12.25 31.45 29.05
C LEU A 248 -12.80 30.55 30.18
N TYR A 249 -13.43 29.45 29.80
CA TYR A 249 -13.97 28.43 30.69
C TYR A 249 -13.50 27.03 30.26
N MET A 250 -13.04 26.25 31.24
CA MET A 250 -12.82 24.80 31.12
C MET A 250 -13.92 24.08 31.90
N SER A 251 -14.54 23.06 31.31
CA SER A 251 -15.45 22.20 32.06
C SER A 251 -14.73 21.40 33.15
N LYS A 252 -15.43 21.14 34.26
CA LYS A 252 -14.89 20.40 35.42
C LYS A 252 -14.56 18.96 35.04
N GLY A 253 -13.41 18.47 35.50
CA GLY A 253 -12.98 17.08 35.34
C GLY A 253 -11.45 16.94 35.25
N GLU A 254 -10.98 15.70 35.21
CA GLU A 254 -9.59 15.36 34.88
C GLU A 254 -9.44 15.13 33.36
N ARG A 255 -8.22 15.17 32.83
CA ARG A 255 -7.95 14.88 31.41
C ARG A 255 -8.05 13.37 31.18
N TYR A 256 -9.02 12.94 30.39
CA TYR A 256 -9.14 11.55 29.94
C TYR A 256 -8.92 11.45 28.44
N ASN A 257 -8.06 10.53 28.01
CA ASN A 257 -7.83 10.25 26.60
C ASN A 257 -8.32 8.83 26.24
N PHE A 258 -9.42 8.75 25.49
CA PHE A 258 -9.90 7.50 24.89
C PHE A 258 -9.66 7.39 23.37
N ASN A 259 -9.11 8.43 22.73
CA ASN A 259 -8.70 8.42 21.33
C ASN A 259 -7.68 7.29 21.09
N CYS A 260 -7.91 6.46 20.07
CA CYS A 260 -7.12 5.28 19.73
C CYS A 260 -6.92 4.26 20.88
N ASN A 261 -7.71 4.35 21.95
CA ASN A 261 -7.58 3.52 23.16
C ASN A 261 -8.80 2.59 23.40
N VAL A 262 -9.74 2.57 22.44
CA VAL A 262 -10.98 1.78 22.50
C VAL A 262 -11.23 1.14 21.13
N ILE A 263 -11.57 -0.15 21.15
CA ILE A 263 -12.01 -0.92 19.98
C ILE A 263 -13.48 -1.24 20.18
N SER A 264 -14.31 -1.02 19.16
CA SER A 264 -15.72 -1.38 19.12
C SER A 264 -16.05 -1.96 17.74
N ASP A 265 -16.83 -3.04 17.66
CA ASP A 265 -17.17 -3.73 16.40
C ASP A 265 -15.97 -4.01 15.48
N ASN A 266 -14.84 -4.43 16.08
CA ASN A 266 -13.53 -4.64 15.45
C ASN A 266 -12.92 -3.41 14.75
N LYS A 267 -13.39 -2.20 15.06
CA LYS A 267 -12.83 -0.92 14.60
C LYS A 267 -12.21 -0.13 15.75
N LEU A 268 -11.11 0.55 15.47
CA LEU A 268 -10.48 1.48 16.40
C LEU A 268 -11.29 2.79 16.44
N ILE A 269 -11.62 3.27 17.63
CA ILE A 269 -12.26 4.59 17.81
C ILE A 269 -11.17 5.65 17.92
N ASP A 270 -11.14 6.56 16.95
CA ASP A 270 -10.14 7.62 16.82
C ASP A 270 -10.75 9.04 16.98
N CYS A 271 -9.94 10.07 16.71
CA CYS A 271 -10.32 11.47 16.82
C CYS A 271 -11.43 11.89 15.84
N LEU A 272 -11.54 11.25 14.68
CA LEU A 272 -12.56 11.50 13.67
C LEU A 272 -13.94 11.10 14.22
N HIS A 273 -14.03 9.86 14.72
CA HIS A 273 -15.25 9.30 15.31
C HIS A 273 -15.74 10.14 16.50
N LEU A 274 -14.84 10.49 17.42
CA LEU A 274 -15.15 11.24 18.63
C LEU A 274 -15.56 12.68 18.34
N SER A 275 -14.91 13.36 17.39
CA SER A 275 -15.24 14.74 17.02
C SER A 275 -16.56 14.84 16.26
N TYR A 276 -16.84 13.94 15.32
CA TYR A 276 -18.12 13.93 14.61
C TYR A 276 -19.31 13.65 15.52
N TRP A 277 -19.18 12.70 16.44
CA TRP A 277 -20.18 12.47 17.48
C TRP A 277 -20.39 13.73 18.34
N TRP A 278 -19.32 14.40 18.78
CA TRP A 278 -19.47 15.62 19.57
C TRP A 278 -20.15 16.75 18.77
N LEU A 279 -19.93 16.82 17.46
CA LEU A 279 -20.54 17.80 16.57
C LEU A 279 -22.03 17.51 16.25
N SER A 280 -22.47 16.25 16.30
CA SER A 280 -23.87 15.89 16.01
C SER A 280 -24.85 16.27 17.13
N LEU A 281 -24.40 16.38 18.39
CA LEU A 281 -25.26 16.70 19.54
C LEU A 281 -26.06 18.01 19.33
N GLU A 282 -27.38 17.98 19.45
CA GLU A 282 -28.22 19.18 19.26
C GLU A 282 -27.97 20.24 20.33
N GLU A 283 -27.92 19.82 21.59
CA GLU A 283 -27.56 20.67 22.74
C GLU A 283 -26.29 20.14 23.43
N LEU A 284 -25.40 21.04 23.84
CA LEU A 284 -24.31 20.74 24.78
C LEU A 284 -24.84 20.57 26.21
N LYS A 285 -25.72 19.59 26.42
CA LYS A 285 -25.86 18.95 27.73
C LYS A 285 -24.53 18.26 28.03
N TYR A 286 -24.10 18.24 29.30
CA TYR A 286 -22.77 17.77 29.71
C TYR A 286 -22.62 16.23 29.66
N GLU A 287 -23.03 15.62 28.55
CA GLU A 287 -22.83 14.21 28.24
C GLU A 287 -21.40 13.97 27.78
N ALA A 288 -20.45 14.09 28.71
CA ALA A 288 -19.04 13.87 28.43
C ALA A 288 -18.70 12.37 28.37
N ILE A 289 -17.79 11.99 27.45
CA ILE A 289 -17.27 10.63 27.37
C ILE A 289 -16.34 10.41 28.56
N SER A 290 -16.88 9.72 29.56
CA SER A 290 -16.29 9.53 30.89
C SER A 290 -15.76 8.11 31.11
N SER A 291 -16.11 7.16 30.25
CA SER A 291 -15.68 5.77 30.35
C SER A 291 -15.76 5.03 29.01
N LYS A 292 -15.06 3.90 28.91
CA LYS A 292 -15.05 3.05 27.71
C LYS A 292 -16.42 2.42 27.42
N GLU A 293 -17.18 2.10 28.46
CA GLU A 293 -18.53 1.54 28.35
C GLU A 293 -19.52 2.53 27.73
N ARG A 294 -19.30 3.85 27.88
CA ARG A 294 -20.13 4.88 27.23
C ARG A 294 -19.88 4.95 25.73
N ILE A 295 -18.62 4.77 25.29
CA ILE A 295 -18.27 4.66 23.86
C ILE A 295 -18.92 3.41 23.25
N ALA A 296 -18.77 2.25 23.90
CA ALA A 296 -19.36 1.00 23.43
C ALA A 296 -20.89 1.02 23.33
N LYS A 297 -21.58 1.86 24.14
CA LYS A 297 -23.04 1.99 24.12
C LYS A 297 -23.57 3.06 23.15
N CYS A 298 -22.73 3.96 22.65
CA CYS A 298 -23.18 5.06 21.80
C CYS A 298 -23.18 4.65 20.33
N GLN A 299 -24.34 4.27 19.80
CA GLN A 299 -24.51 3.79 18.43
C GLN A 299 -24.07 4.82 17.36
N ASP A 300 -24.20 6.11 17.65
CA ASP A 300 -23.81 7.20 16.74
C ASP A 300 -22.30 7.31 16.51
N ILE A 301 -21.47 6.83 17.45
CA ILE A 301 -20.01 6.74 17.26
C ILE A 301 -19.67 5.63 16.24
N HIS A 302 -20.53 4.61 16.10
CA HIS A 302 -20.29 3.43 15.27
C HIS A 302 -20.93 3.51 13.87
N SER A 303 -21.74 4.54 13.58
CA SER A 303 -22.41 4.72 12.29
C SER A 303 -21.42 5.15 11.19
N ALA A 304 -20.76 4.16 10.61
CA ALA A 304 -19.55 4.34 9.80
C ALA A 304 -19.71 5.04 8.43
N SER A 305 -20.94 5.22 7.93
CA SER A 305 -21.19 5.81 6.60
C SER A 305 -20.88 7.31 6.48
N ARG A 306 -20.62 8.00 7.60
CA ARG A 306 -20.11 9.40 7.63
C ARG A 306 -18.65 9.51 8.09
N LEU A 307 -18.01 8.38 8.43
CA LEU A 307 -16.75 8.35 9.20
C LEU A 307 -15.57 7.71 8.46
N GLN A 308 -15.76 7.10 7.28
CA GLN A 308 -14.63 6.53 6.51
C GLN A 308 -13.88 7.56 5.64
N LYS A 309 -14.50 8.72 5.47
CA LYS A 309 -14.00 10.04 5.06
C LYS A 309 -15.17 11.00 5.38
N PRO A 310 -14.93 12.27 5.73
CA PRO A 310 -15.99 13.28 5.91
C PRO A 310 -17.05 13.30 4.80
N PHE A 311 -16.61 12.96 3.58
CA PHE A 311 -17.33 13.05 2.33
C PHE A 311 -17.29 11.70 1.62
N VAL A 312 -18.29 10.86 1.93
CA VAL A 312 -18.58 9.66 1.13
C VAL A 312 -19.18 10.09 -0.20
N GLN A 313 -18.98 9.27 -1.24
CA GLN A 313 -19.37 9.55 -2.62
C GLN A 313 -20.76 10.21 -2.71
N ASN A 314 -20.78 11.45 -3.24
CA ASN A 314 -21.91 12.34 -3.49
C ASN A 314 -22.33 13.35 -2.38
N GLU A 315 -21.59 13.48 -1.27
CA GLU A 315 -21.76 14.64 -0.35
C GLU A 315 -20.42 15.32 -0.05
N CYS A 316 -20.34 16.65 -0.14
CA CYS A 316 -19.21 17.51 0.24
C CYS A 316 -19.64 18.48 1.36
N PRO A 317 -18.75 19.27 2.00
CA PRO A 317 -19.21 20.26 2.98
C PRO A 317 -19.92 21.41 2.27
N SER A 318 -20.80 22.11 2.98
CA SER A 318 -21.37 23.38 2.54
C SER A 318 -20.34 24.50 2.53
N GLU A 319 -19.36 24.43 3.43
CA GLU A 319 -18.25 25.37 3.52
C GLU A 319 -16.96 24.67 3.93
N GLY A 320 -15.89 24.95 3.20
CA GLY A 320 -14.54 24.47 3.49
C GLY A 320 -13.55 25.62 3.58
N ILE A 321 -13.14 25.96 4.80
CA ILE A 321 -12.16 27.01 5.06
C ILE A 321 -10.80 26.34 5.31
N TYR A 322 -9.80 26.68 4.50
CA TYR A 322 -8.43 26.19 4.60
C TYR A 322 -7.51 27.32 5.03
N PHE A 323 -6.55 27.05 5.89
CA PHE A 323 -5.72 28.11 6.47
C PHE A 323 -4.30 27.66 6.79
N GLU A 324 -3.34 28.57 6.64
CA GLU A 324 -2.09 28.51 7.42
C GLU A 324 -2.44 28.58 8.92
N LEU A 325 -1.73 27.84 9.77
CA LEU A 325 -2.14 27.62 11.16
C LEU A 325 -2.22 28.91 11.99
N ASN A 326 -1.31 29.86 11.74
CA ASN A 326 -1.34 31.21 12.31
C ASN A 326 -2.59 32.03 11.89
N LYS A 327 -3.32 31.61 10.86
CA LYS A 327 -4.57 32.20 10.35
C LYS A 327 -5.84 31.57 10.90
N LEU A 328 -5.76 30.54 11.77
CA LEU A 328 -6.94 29.99 12.45
C LEU A 328 -7.81 31.06 13.16
N PRO A 329 -7.26 32.07 13.87
CA PRO A 329 -8.07 33.14 14.46
C PRO A 329 -8.81 33.98 13.41
N GLU A 330 -8.19 34.25 12.26
CA GLU A 330 -8.81 34.99 11.14
C GLU A 330 -9.92 34.16 10.47
N ALA A 331 -9.74 32.84 10.35
CA ALA A 331 -10.78 31.92 9.89
C ALA A 331 -12.00 31.93 10.81
N ILE A 332 -11.78 31.78 12.12
CA ILE A 332 -12.84 31.85 13.15
C ILE A 332 -13.56 33.20 13.14
N TRP A 333 -12.81 34.30 12.99
CA TRP A 333 -13.36 35.65 12.87
C TRP A 333 -14.26 35.82 11.64
N SER A 334 -13.85 35.27 10.49
CA SER A 334 -14.65 35.32 9.26
C SER A 334 -15.98 34.58 9.36
N ILE A 335 -16.01 33.47 10.11
CA ILE A 335 -17.26 32.75 10.41
C ILE A 335 -18.12 33.60 11.35
N ALA A 336 -17.55 34.06 12.46
CA ALA A 336 -18.29 34.74 13.52
C ALA A 336 -18.91 36.08 13.07
N THR A 337 -18.27 36.79 12.14
CA THR A 337 -18.81 38.01 11.53
C THR A 337 -20.02 37.76 10.62
N MET A 338 -20.13 36.57 10.03
CA MET A 338 -21.26 36.18 9.17
C MET A 338 -22.44 35.58 9.95
N LEU A 339 -22.28 35.30 11.25
CA LEU A 339 -23.36 34.80 12.10
C LEU A 339 -24.41 35.87 12.40
N THR A 340 -25.66 35.52 12.14
CA THR A 340 -26.85 36.23 12.64
C THR A 340 -27.11 35.90 14.11
N GLN A 341 -27.97 36.68 14.77
CA GLN A 341 -28.29 36.50 16.19
C GLN A 341 -28.97 35.12 16.42
N GLU A 342 -28.58 34.44 17.49
CA GLU A 342 -28.99 33.06 17.85
C GLU A 342 -28.48 31.93 16.94
N GLN A 343 -27.83 32.23 15.82
CA GLN A 343 -27.26 31.26 14.91
C GLN A 343 -26.04 30.54 15.53
N GLU A 344 -25.97 29.23 15.33
CA GLU A 344 -24.82 28.36 15.60
C GLU A 344 -24.33 27.79 14.26
N GLN A 345 -23.01 27.66 14.12
CA GLN A 345 -22.37 26.89 13.04
C GLN A 345 -21.41 25.88 13.65
N ARG A 346 -21.24 24.74 12.97
CA ARG A 346 -20.50 23.58 13.46
C ARG A 346 -19.46 23.16 12.44
N TYR A 347 -18.21 23.04 12.87
CA TYR A 347 -17.09 22.69 12.01
C TYR A 347 -16.28 21.54 12.59
N PHE A 348 -15.88 20.62 11.73
CA PHE A 348 -14.77 19.73 11.97
C PHE A 348 -13.47 20.50 11.71
N LEU A 349 -12.68 20.70 12.76
CA LEU A 349 -11.37 21.35 12.73
C LEU A 349 -10.31 20.27 12.60
N CYS A 350 -9.50 20.27 11.55
CA CYS A 350 -8.40 19.32 11.39
C CYS A 350 -7.08 20.05 11.23
N VAL A 351 -6.03 19.56 11.90
CA VAL A 351 -4.66 19.97 11.64
C VAL A 351 -3.74 18.75 11.65
N GLY A 352 -2.94 18.59 10.60
CA GLY A 352 -2.18 17.36 10.36
C GLY A 352 -3.10 16.16 10.24
N GLU A 353 -2.89 15.15 11.09
CA GLU A 353 -3.72 13.94 11.18
C GLU A 353 -4.72 13.99 12.37
N HIS A 354 -4.78 15.08 13.15
CA HIS A 354 -5.65 15.20 14.33
C HIS A 354 -6.94 15.99 14.04
N GLY A 355 -8.08 15.33 14.27
CA GLY A 355 -9.42 15.90 14.08
C GLY A 355 -10.06 16.36 15.40
N MET A 356 -10.66 17.55 15.41
CA MET A 356 -11.21 18.25 16.57
C MET A 356 -12.60 18.81 16.26
N GLY A 357 -13.40 19.09 17.29
CA GLY A 357 -14.72 19.71 17.16
C GLY A 357 -14.70 21.21 17.46
N LEU A 358 -15.30 22.03 16.61
CA LEU A 358 -15.50 23.46 16.83
C LEU A 358 -16.97 23.86 16.62
N ARG A 359 -17.56 24.56 17.57
CA ARG A 359 -18.88 25.22 17.43
C ARG A 359 -18.73 26.71 17.67
N ILE A 360 -19.32 27.52 16.81
CA ILE A 360 -19.31 28.98 16.94
C ILE A 360 -20.77 29.46 16.93
N LYS A 361 -21.19 30.11 18.01
CA LYS A 361 -22.58 30.57 18.20
C LYS A 361 -22.63 32.04 18.58
N LYS A 362 -23.55 32.79 18.00
CA LYS A 362 -23.86 34.16 18.42
C LYS A 362 -25.12 34.14 19.30
N ASN A 363 -25.04 34.60 20.54
CA ASN A 363 -26.16 34.51 21.47
C ASN A 363 -27.14 35.70 21.36
N LYS A 364 -28.22 35.70 22.16
CA LYS A 364 -29.19 36.81 22.21
C LYS A 364 -28.59 38.17 22.58
N ALA A 365 -27.47 38.20 23.30
CA ALA A 365 -26.74 39.43 23.65
C ALA A 365 -25.70 39.84 22.59
N ASN A 366 -25.69 39.20 21.40
CA ASN A 366 -24.68 39.31 20.35
C ASN A 366 -23.26 38.87 20.73
N ASN A 367 -23.03 38.37 21.95
CA ASN A 367 -21.76 37.75 22.33
C ASN A 367 -21.49 36.52 21.45
N ILE A 368 -20.24 36.35 21.04
CA ILE A 368 -19.76 35.19 20.29
C ILE A 368 -19.26 34.15 21.28
N ILE A 369 -19.74 32.93 21.15
CA ILE A 369 -19.43 31.79 21.99
C ILE A 369 -18.74 30.74 21.12
N ILE A 370 -17.48 30.42 21.43
CA ILE A 370 -16.73 29.35 20.80
C ILE A 370 -16.69 28.17 21.77
N CYS A 371 -17.10 26.99 21.34
CA CYS A 371 -16.89 25.74 22.07
C CYS A 371 -15.93 24.86 21.26
N TYR A 372 -14.84 24.42 21.89
CA TYR A 372 -13.81 23.58 21.30
C TYR A 372 -13.70 22.25 22.06
N TYR A 373 -13.60 21.17 21.30
CA TYR A 373 -13.49 19.79 21.77
C TYR A 373 -12.28 19.10 21.16
N ASP A 374 -11.45 18.54 22.04
CA ASP A 374 -10.26 17.76 21.69
C ASP A 374 -10.50 16.28 22.05
N PRO A 375 -10.48 15.35 21.09
CA PRO A 375 -10.59 13.92 21.38
C PRO A 375 -9.51 13.34 22.31
N ASN A 376 -8.38 14.02 22.50
CA ASN A 376 -7.38 13.63 23.50
C ASN A 376 -7.68 14.18 24.92
N ASP A 377 -8.82 14.85 25.09
CA ASP A 377 -9.40 15.31 26.35
C ASP A 377 -10.92 15.05 26.37
N THR A 378 -11.31 13.81 26.06
CA THR A 378 -12.70 13.33 25.90
C THR A 378 -13.73 13.73 26.96
N LEU A 379 -13.28 14.05 28.19
CA LEU A 379 -14.16 14.50 29.27
C LEU A 379 -14.41 16.02 29.24
N ARG A 380 -13.44 16.82 28.78
CA ARG A 380 -13.42 18.26 28.99
C ARG A 380 -13.57 19.03 27.67
N HIS A 381 -14.16 20.21 27.75
CA HIS A 381 -14.28 21.12 26.61
C HIS A 381 -13.87 22.52 27.01
N LYS A 382 -13.26 23.24 26.06
CA LYS A 382 -12.99 24.67 26.16
C LYS A 382 -14.22 25.44 25.70
N LYS A 383 -14.58 26.48 26.43
CA LYS A 383 -15.58 27.47 26.03
C LYS A 383 -15.00 28.86 26.18
N MET A 384 -15.08 29.66 25.13
CA MET A 384 -14.61 31.04 25.09
C MET A 384 -15.80 31.93 24.77
N ILE A 385 -15.91 33.08 25.45
CA ILE A 385 -16.99 34.06 25.23
C ILE A 385 -16.36 35.42 24.97
N PHE A 386 -16.71 36.01 23.84
CA PHE A 386 -16.29 37.33 23.36
C PHE A 386 -17.51 38.23 23.23
N HIS A 387 -17.39 39.53 23.50
CA HIS A 387 -18.53 40.45 23.45
C HIS A 387 -18.79 40.99 22.04
N THR A 388 -17.73 41.20 21.28
CA THR A 388 -17.76 41.70 19.90
C THR A 388 -16.95 40.81 18.96
N ALA A 389 -17.14 40.99 17.65
CA ALA A 389 -16.27 40.35 16.67
C ALA A 389 -14.85 40.95 16.66
N ASP A 390 -14.65 42.18 17.14
CA ASP A 390 -13.31 42.77 17.24
C ASP A 390 -12.47 42.13 18.35
N ASP A 391 -13.10 41.69 19.45
CA ASP A 391 -12.41 41.03 20.57
C ASP A 391 -11.71 39.74 20.12
N LEU A 392 -12.25 39.05 19.10
CA LEU A 392 -11.63 37.86 18.50
C LEU A 392 -10.25 38.13 17.87
N LYS A 393 -9.88 39.39 17.60
CA LYS A 393 -8.51 39.74 17.16
C LYS A 393 -7.46 39.45 18.23
N SER A 394 -7.87 39.25 19.49
CA SER A 394 -6.99 38.82 20.58
C SER A 394 -6.73 37.31 20.61
N LEU A 395 -7.56 36.50 19.93
CA LEU A 395 -7.52 35.03 19.93
C LEU A 395 -6.22 34.50 19.28
N ARG A 396 -5.64 33.47 19.89
CA ARG A 396 -4.40 32.81 19.46
C ARG A 396 -4.57 31.31 19.42
N CYS A 397 -3.67 30.64 18.70
CA CYS A 397 -3.61 29.18 18.66
C CYS A 397 -3.32 28.57 20.06
N ASP A 398 -2.57 29.29 20.90
CA ASP A 398 -2.26 28.89 22.29
C ASP A 398 -3.51 28.85 23.20
N ASP A 399 -4.60 29.53 22.84
CA ASP A 399 -5.87 29.42 23.58
C ASP A 399 -6.52 28.04 23.35
N PHE A 400 -6.28 27.42 22.18
CA PHE A 400 -6.73 26.07 21.83
C PHE A 400 -5.76 24.99 22.32
N TRP A 401 -4.45 25.19 22.16
CA TRP A 401 -3.43 24.15 22.39
C TRP A 401 -2.39 24.55 23.43
N SER A 402 -2.16 23.71 24.43
CA SER A 402 -1.04 23.85 25.35
C SER A 402 0.28 23.43 24.70
N ALA A 403 1.42 23.77 25.30
CA ALA A 403 2.74 23.36 24.79
C ALA A 403 2.88 21.84 24.58
N THR A 404 2.23 21.01 25.40
CA THR A 404 2.21 19.55 25.19
C THR A 404 1.28 19.10 24.06
N ASP A 405 0.21 19.85 23.78
CA ASP A 405 -0.68 19.56 22.65
C ASP A 405 0.02 19.96 21.34
N TRP A 406 0.80 21.04 21.37
CA TRP A 406 1.72 21.44 20.29
C TRP A 406 2.74 20.36 19.94
N GLU A 407 3.36 19.73 20.95
CA GLU A 407 4.28 18.60 20.74
C GLU A 407 3.57 17.40 20.08
N VAL A 408 2.39 17.00 20.59
CA VAL A 408 1.72 15.76 20.16
C VAL A 408 0.99 15.90 18.81
N TYR A 409 0.42 17.05 18.46
CA TYR A 409 -0.40 17.19 17.23
C TYR A 409 0.39 17.73 16.03
N PHE A 410 1.54 18.38 16.28
CA PHE A 410 2.34 19.08 15.28
C PHE A 410 3.79 18.55 15.26
N GLU A 411 3.97 17.28 15.65
CA GLU A 411 5.23 16.55 15.72
C GLU A 411 5.91 16.39 14.33
N ARG A 412 5.14 16.60 13.26
CA ARG A 412 5.60 16.80 11.87
C ARG A 412 5.29 18.24 11.46
N SER A 413 6.11 18.81 10.57
CA SER A 413 6.15 20.23 10.20
C SER A 413 4.94 20.78 9.40
N TYR A 414 3.71 20.37 9.74
CA TYR A 414 2.49 20.87 9.14
C TYR A 414 2.18 22.29 9.60
N THR A 415 2.08 23.19 8.64
CA THR A 415 1.76 24.61 8.84
C THR A 415 0.34 24.97 8.43
N VAL A 416 -0.50 23.98 8.05
CA VAL A 416 -1.84 24.19 7.48
C VAL A 416 -2.90 23.31 8.13
N GLY A 417 -4.14 23.80 8.14
CA GLY A 417 -5.31 23.06 8.63
C GLY A 417 -6.58 23.45 7.86
N PHE A 418 -7.71 22.84 8.26
CA PHE A 418 -9.01 23.17 7.70
C PHE A 418 -10.15 23.15 8.72
N LEU A 419 -11.24 23.84 8.36
CA LEU A 419 -12.54 23.85 9.00
C LEU A 419 -13.58 23.46 7.95
N HIS A 420 -14.19 22.28 8.10
CA HIS A 420 -15.30 21.83 7.23
C HIS A 420 -16.61 21.89 7.98
N SER A 421 -17.62 22.51 7.38
CA SER A 421 -18.98 22.56 7.95
C SER A 421 -19.56 21.15 8.11
N VAL A 422 -20.39 20.96 9.14
CA VAL A 422 -21.12 19.70 9.35
C VAL A 422 -22.30 19.59 8.37
N GLU A 423 -22.86 20.71 7.90
CA GLU A 423 -23.84 20.75 6.83
C GLU A 423 -23.19 20.35 5.49
N THR A 424 -23.82 19.45 4.75
CA THR A 424 -23.31 18.94 3.46
C THR A 424 -24.06 19.49 2.23
N LYS A 425 -23.46 19.34 1.05
CA LYS A 425 -24.03 19.62 -0.28
C LYS A 425 -23.78 18.41 -1.20
N ASN A 426 -24.62 18.26 -2.21
CA ASN A 426 -24.55 17.11 -3.13
C ASN A 426 -23.42 17.22 -4.17
N LEU A 427 -22.95 18.44 -4.48
CA LEU A 427 -21.96 18.69 -5.53
C LEU A 427 -20.82 19.55 -4.99
N GLN A 428 -19.58 19.14 -5.28
CA GLN A 428 -18.35 19.78 -4.80
C GLN A 428 -18.22 21.27 -5.19
N LYS A 429 -18.81 21.66 -6.33
CA LYS A 429 -18.88 23.05 -6.81
C LYS A 429 -19.84 23.95 -6.00
N ASP A 430 -20.73 23.35 -5.20
CA ASP A 430 -21.70 24.07 -4.36
C ASP A 430 -21.12 24.32 -2.95
N CYS A 431 -19.93 23.79 -2.66
CA CYS A 431 -19.16 24.09 -1.45
C CYS A 431 -18.57 25.51 -1.54
N ARG A 432 -18.81 26.33 -0.51
CA ARG A 432 -18.09 27.58 -0.33
C ARG A 432 -16.66 27.30 0.14
N VAL A 433 -15.69 27.34 -0.77
CA VAL A 433 -14.27 27.23 -0.41
C VAL A 433 -13.66 28.60 -0.11
N VAL A 434 -12.89 28.71 0.98
CA VAL A 434 -12.12 29.91 1.34
C VAL A 434 -10.71 29.48 1.75
N CYS A 435 -9.67 30.06 1.15
CA CYS A 435 -8.28 29.88 1.57
C CYS A 435 -7.75 31.11 2.30
N MET A 436 -6.99 30.91 3.38
CA MET A 436 -6.41 31.99 4.20
C MET A 436 -4.92 31.77 4.47
N GLY A 437 -4.12 32.81 4.21
CA GLY A 437 -2.67 32.72 4.28
C GLY A 437 -2.04 32.60 2.90
N ASN A 438 -0.74 32.35 2.86
CA ASN A 438 0.01 32.20 1.62
C ASN A 438 -0.21 30.82 0.99
N LEU A 439 0.11 30.72 -0.29
CA LEU A 439 0.18 29.45 -0.98
C LEU A 439 1.36 28.63 -0.47
N SER A 440 1.13 27.35 -0.17
CA SER A 440 2.17 26.38 0.17
C SER A 440 1.91 25.02 -0.48
N ALA A 441 2.96 24.18 -0.52
CA ALA A 441 2.89 22.84 -1.06
C ALA A 441 1.93 21.94 -0.25
N GLU A 442 1.88 22.14 1.06
CA GLU A 442 0.96 21.47 2.00
C GLU A 442 -0.48 21.91 1.77
N LEU A 443 -0.72 23.22 1.55
CA LEU A 443 -2.06 23.75 1.29
C LEU A 443 -2.63 23.21 -0.02
N ILE A 444 -1.83 23.14 -1.09
CA ILE A 444 -2.22 22.55 -2.38
C ILE A 444 -2.56 21.06 -2.21
N SER A 445 -1.72 20.33 -1.47
CA SER A 445 -1.94 18.91 -1.20
C SER A 445 -3.23 18.67 -0.42
N LEU A 446 -3.48 19.47 0.61
CA LEU A 446 -4.69 19.41 1.44
C LEU A 446 -5.95 19.78 0.64
N LEU A 447 -5.89 20.84 -0.17
CA LEU A 447 -6.98 21.22 -1.07
C LEU A 447 -7.28 20.13 -2.11
N SER A 448 -6.25 19.46 -2.63
CA SER A 448 -6.38 18.38 -3.61
C SER A 448 -6.93 17.10 -2.99
N GLU A 449 -6.58 16.81 -1.74
CA GLU A 449 -7.08 15.66 -0.97
C GLU A 449 -8.59 15.72 -0.75
N TYR A 450 -9.14 16.92 -0.58
CA TYR A 450 -10.58 17.18 -0.44
C TYR A 450 -11.23 17.72 -1.73
N GLY A 451 -10.52 17.70 -2.87
CA GLY A 451 -11.01 18.08 -4.19
C GLY A 451 -11.47 19.53 -4.36
N HIS A 452 -10.97 20.43 -3.52
CA HIS A 452 -11.25 21.87 -3.57
C HIS A 452 -10.15 22.68 -4.26
N TYR A 453 -9.01 22.08 -4.59
CA TYR A 453 -8.00 22.75 -5.42
C TYR A 453 -8.56 23.05 -6.80
N GLY A 454 -8.39 24.28 -7.29
CA GLY A 454 -9.01 24.77 -8.52
C GLY A 454 -10.42 25.35 -8.36
N HIS A 455 -11.01 25.31 -7.15
CA HIS A 455 -12.22 26.07 -6.84
C HIS A 455 -11.96 27.59 -6.90
N SER A 456 -12.98 28.42 -7.12
CA SER A 456 -12.80 29.88 -7.25
C SER A 456 -12.12 30.55 -6.06
N GLY A 457 -12.36 30.06 -4.83
CA GLY A 457 -11.69 30.49 -3.60
C GLY A 457 -10.38 29.78 -3.26
N ALA A 458 -9.88 28.94 -4.18
CA ALA A 458 -8.69 28.07 -4.03
C ALA A 458 -7.96 27.84 -5.37
N SER A 459 -8.07 28.79 -6.29
CA SER A 459 -7.37 28.83 -7.57
C SER A 459 -6.23 29.82 -7.44
N PHE A 460 -5.01 29.34 -7.63
CA PHE A 460 -3.81 30.14 -7.52
C PHE A 460 -3.13 30.25 -8.87
N ASP A 461 -2.65 31.44 -9.20
CA ASP A 461 -1.76 31.63 -10.33
C ASP A 461 -0.32 31.37 -9.91
N PHE A 462 0.44 30.73 -10.79
CA PHE A 462 1.84 30.37 -10.57
C PHE A 462 2.77 31.13 -11.50
N GLU A 463 2.27 31.83 -12.53
CA GLU A 463 3.09 32.38 -13.62
C GLU A 463 4.14 33.40 -13.13
N ASP A 464 3.79 34.20 -12.12
CA ASP A 464 4.68 35.18 -11.46
C ASP A 464 5.70 34.56 -10.48
N LEU A 465 5.57 33.28 -10.12
CA LEU A 465 6.45 32.62 -9.15
C LEU A 465 7.73 32.09 -9.82
N GLY A 466 8.87 32.21 -9.11
CA GLY A 466 10.14 31.64 -9.57
C GLY A 466 10.08 30.12 -9.72
N LYS A 467 10.80 29.57 -10.70
CA LYS A 467 10.81 28.12 -11.03
C LYS A 467 10.97 27.20 -9.81
N SER A 468 11.82 27.58 -8.84
CA SER A 468 12.04 26.78 -7.63
C SER A 468 10.76 26.66 -6.79
N THR A 469 10.06 27.78 -6.57
CA THR A 469 8.81 27.86 -5.79
C THR A 469 7.66 27.16 -6.54
N GLN A 470 7.55 27.34 -7.86
CA GLN A 470 6.60 26.58 -8.69
C GLN A 470 6.80 25.06 -8.52
N LYS A 471 8.07 24.60 -8.58
CA LYS A 471 8.40 23.19 -8.40
C LYS A 471 8.04 22.69 -7.01
N GLU A 472 8.42 23.42 -5.98
CA GLU A 472 8.14 23.11 -4.57
C GLU A 472 6.64 22.94 -4.33
N PHE A 473 5.84 23.93 -4.74
CA PHE A 473 4.40 23.95 -4.53
C PHE A 473 3.68 22.84 -5.30
N LEU A 474 4.00 22.63 -6.58
CA LEU A 474 3.37 21.58 -7.39
C LEU A 474 3.85 20.16 -7.02
N SER A 475 5.07 20.02 -6.48
CA SER A 475 5.59 18.74 -5.98
C SER A 475 5.13 18.42 -4.55
N GLY A 476 4.17 19.20 -4.02
CA GLY A 476 3.61 19.04 -2.69
C GLY A 476 3.07 17.64 -2.42
N LYS A 477 3.22 17.23 -1.16
CA LYS A 477 2.79 15.93 -0.64
C LYS A 477 1.91 16.12 0.58
N ASN A 478 0.93 15.22 0.74
CA ASN A 478 0.12 15.17 1.94
C ASN A 478 0.87 14.56 3.14
N ALA A 479 0.16 14.37 4.26
CA ALA A 479 0.74 13.86 5.49
C ALA A 479 1.42 12.49 5.36
N HIS A 480 0.98 11.68 4.38
CA HIS A 480 1.50 10.33 4.10
C HIS A 480 2.59 10.31 3.02
N GLY A 481 3.05 11.47 2.53
CA GLY A 481 4.04 11.56 1.46
C GLY A 481 3.50 11.27 0.06
N GLU A 482 2.18 11.24 -0.12
CA GLU A 482 1.52 11.06 -1.42
C GLU A 482 1.43 12.41 -2.17
N PRO A 483 1.84 12.50 -3.45
CA PRO A 483 1.72 13.73 -4.22
C PRO A 483 0.26 14.16 -4.45
N ALA A 484 0.00 15.48 -4.45
CA ALA A 484 -1.34 16.06 -4.61
C ALA A 484 -2.17 15.45 -5.76
N LEU A 485 -1.55 15.26 -6.94
CA LEU A 485 -2.20 14.65 -8.11
C LEU A 485 -2.63 13.20 -7.84
N CYS A 486 -1.80 12.41 -7.18
CA CYS A 486 -2.12 11.03 -6.85
C CYS A 486 -3.29 10.93 -5.89
N VAL A 487 -3.35 11.81 -4.87
CA VAL A 487 -4.45 11.83 -3.90
C VAL A 487 -5.75 12.27 -4.58
N ALA A 488 -5.72 13.27 -5.45
CA ALA A 488 -6.89 13.68 -6.25
C ALA A 488 -7.39 12.55 -7.17
N CYS A 489 -6.49 11.84 -7.86
CA CYS A 489 -6.83 10.67 -8.68
C CYS A 489 -7.38 9.49 -7.84
N LYS A 490 -6.79 9.23 -6.68
CA LYS A 490 -7.22 8.21 -5.70
C LYS A 490 -8.62 8.50 -5.14
N ASN A 491 -8.95 9.77 -4.90
CA ASN A 491 -10.23 10.18 -4.31
C ASN A 491 -11.32 10.50 -5.34
N GLY A 492 -11.00 10.58 -6.64
CA GLY A 492 -11.97 10.85 -7.70
C GLY A 492 -12.25 12.34 -7.96
N HIS A 493 -11.34 13.23 -7.56
CA HIS A 493 -11.54 14.69 -7.63
C HIS A 493 -11.12 15.29 -8.97
N LEU A 494 -11.99 15.14 -9.99
CA LEU A 494 -11.72 15.53 -11.37
C LEU A 494 -11.28 16.99 -11.55
N GLU A 495 -11.95 17.94 -10.91
CA GLU A 495 -11.64 19.37 -11.10
C GLU A 495 -10.29 19.76 -10.49
N SER A 496 -9.89 19.11 -9.38
CA SER A 496 -8.53 19.27 -8.85
C SER A 496 -7.48 18.60 -9.72
N VAL A 497 -7.78 17.46 -10.36
CA VAL A 497 -6.88 16.86 -11.37
C VAL A 497 -6.66 17.81 -12.54
N LYS A 498 -7.74 18.37 -13.12
CA LYS A 498 -7.66 19.38 -14.19
C LYS A 498 -6.85 20.60 -13.78
N ALA A 499 -7.11 21.15 -12.59
CA ALA A 499 -6.39 22.31 -12.09
C ALA A 499 -4.89 22.03 -11.86
N LEU A 500 -4.53 20.83 -11.36
CA LEU A 500 -3.13 20.42 -11.19
C LEU A 500 -2.41 20.22 -12.53
N ILE A 501 -3.09 19.58 -13.50
CA ILE A 501 -2.57 19.42 -14.87
C ILE A 501 -2.36 20.79 -15.52
N LYS A 502 -3.35 21.69 -15.45
CA LYS A 502 -3.24 23.05 -15.98
C LYS A 502 -2.11 23.83 -15.32
N ALA A 503 -1.97 23.78 -13.99
CA ALA A 503 -0.89 24.45 -13.28
C ALA A 503 0.50 23.87 -13.66
N ALA A 504 0.62 22.55 -13.82
CA ALA A 504 1.84 21.92 -14.32
C ALA A 504 2.15 22.32 -15.78
N HIS A 505 1.13 22.42 -16.65
CA HIS A 505 1.27 22.87 -18.03
C HIS A 505 1.76 24.33 -18.10
N ASN A 506 1.07 25.27 -17.43
CA ASN A 506 1.43 26.69 -17.41
C ASN A 506 2.75 26.98 -16.68
N SER A 507 3.24 26.08 -15.82
CA SER A 507 4.49 26.30 -15.08
C SER A 507 5.72 26.46 -16.00
N ASN A 508 6.70 27.24 -15.55
CA ASN A 508 7.98 27.47 -16.24
C ASN A 508 9.00 26.34 -15.98
N LEU A 509 8.52 25.13 -15.65
CA LEU A 509 9.33 23.98 -15.26
C LEU A 509 9.84 23.19 -16.48
N GLU A 510 10.99 22.53 -16.30
CA GLU A 510 11.58 21.67 -17.34
C GLU A 510 10.70 20.44 -17.63
N PRO A 511 10.71 19.87 -18.86
CA PRO A 511 9.85 18.75 -19.24
C PRO A 511 9.93 17.54 -18.31
N ASP A 512 11.12 17.16 -17.85
CA ASP A 512 11.31 16.07 -16.87
C ASP A 512 10.62 16.34 -15.53
N VAL A 513 10.56 17.60 -15.09
CA VAL A 513 9.86 17.97 -13.86
C VAL A 513 8.35 17.86 -14.10
N LYS A 514 7.84 18.35 -15.23
CA LYS A 514 6.42 18.20 -15.61
C LYS A 514 6.03 16.72 -15.74
N LYS A 515 6.88 15.87 -16.31
CA LYS A 515 6.70 14.41 -16.36
C LYS A 515 6.54 13.82 -14.96
N ASN A 516 7.44 14.17 -14.04
CA ASN A 516 7.38 13.66 -12.66
C ASN A 516 6.12 14.14 -11.90
N LEU A 517 5.67 15.38 -12.16
CA LEU A 517 4.41 15.90 -11.62
C LEU A 517 3.21 15.10 -12.13
N LEU A 518 3.11 14.86 -13.45
CA LEU A 518 2.02 14.08 -14.05
C LEU A 518 2.06 12.59 -13.70
N ALA A 519 3.26 12.01 -13.51
CA ALA A 519 3.41 10.65 -13.02
C ALA A 519 2.82 10.51 -11.61
N GLY A 520 2.91 11.56 -10.77
CA GLY A 520 2.33 11.60 -9.43
C GLY A 520 2.79 10.44 -8.54
N LYS A 521 4.03 9.99 -8.69
CA LYS A 521 4.51 8.76 -8.03
C LYS A 521 4.58 8.94 -6.51
N THR A 522 3.84 8.09 -5.81
CA THR A 522 3.93 7.92 -4.35
C THR A 522 5.32 7.40 -3.93
N LEU A 523 5.67 7.45 -2.64
CA LEU A 523 6.93 6.89 -2.12
C LEU A 523 7.18 5.42 -2.53
N PRO A 524 6.21 4.48 -2.48
CA PRO A 524 6.41 3.13 -2.99
C PRO A 524 6.42 3.05 -4.54
N GLY A 525 6.24 4.15 -5.26
CA GLY A 525 6.38 4.22 -6.73
C GLY A 525 5.09 4.09 -7.54
N THR A 526 3.95 3.84 -6.89
CA THR A 526 2.64 3.77 -7.56
C THR A 526 2.24 5.13 -8.16
N SER A 527 1.88 5.14 -9.45
CA SER A 527 1.53 6.35 -10.21
C SER A 527 0.07 6.83 -10.03
N ALA A 528 -0.19 8.09 -10.38
CA ALA A 528 -1.53 8.67 -10.38
C ALA A 528 -2.49 7.96 -11.37
N LEU A 529 -2.02 7.63 -12.58
CA LEU A 529 -2.80 6.89 -13.58
C LEU A 529 -3.20 5.51 -13.07
N TYR A 530 -2.28 4.78 -12.41
CA TYR A 530 -2.59 3.47 -11.81
C TYR A 530 -3.74 3.57 -10.80
N MET A 531 -3.71 4.59 -9.93
CA MET A 531 -4.73 4.80 -8.89
C MET A 531 -6.09 5.18 -9.48
N ALA A 532 -6.13 6.01 -10.53
CA ALA A 532 -7.35 6.34 -11.25
C ALA A 532 -7.97 5.08 -11.92
N CYS A 533 -7.16 4.26 -12.59
CA CYS A 533 -7.59 3.01 -13.20
C CYS A 533 -8.10 1.99 -12.16
N LYS A 534 -7.36 1.82 -11.06
CA LYS A 534 -7.72 0.93 -9.94
C LYS A 534 -9.07 1.28 -9.32
N ASN A 535 -9.34 2.58 -9.13
CA ASN A 535 -10.55 3.05 -8.49
C ASN A 535 -11.73 3.20 -9.46
N GLY A 536 -11.50 3.19 -10.77
CA GLY A 536 -12.54 3.28 -11.80
C GLY A 536 -12.93 4.71 -12.17
N CYS A 537 -12.03 5.68 -11.97
CA CYS A 537 -12.30 7.10 -12.19
C CYS A 537 -12.14 7.47 -13.68
N TYR A 538 -13.08 7.02 -14.53
CA TYR A 538 -13.03 7.15 -15.99
C TYR A 538 -12.68 8.56 -16.50
N GLU A 539 -13.39 9.61 -16.07
CA GLU A 539 -13.13 10.98 -16.51
C GLU A 539 -11.72 11.48 -16.12
N ILE A 540 -11.16 11.00 -15.00
CA ILE A 540 -9.79 11.32 -14.58
C ILE A 540 -8.76 10.59 -15.46
N VAL A 541 -9.01 9.32 -15.82
CA VAL A 541 -8.15 8.60 -16.76
C VAL A 541 -8.13 9.32 -18.10
N LYS A 542 -9.30 9.73 -18.60
CA LYS A 542 -9.43 10.46 -19.86
C LYS A 542 -8.67 11.79 -19.84
N GLU A 543 -8.78 12.57 -18.76
CA GLU A 543 -8.04 13.82 -18.57
C GLU A 543 -6.51 13.59 -18.55
N LEU A 544 -6.04 12.61 -17.76
CA LEU A 544 -4.62 12.24 -17.70
C LEU A 544 -4.10 11.78 -19.07
N VAL A 545 -4.83 10.91 -19.76
CA VAL A 545 -4.45 10.40 -21.10
C VAL A 545 -4.39 11.54 -22.13
N SER A 546 -5.36 12.46 -22.09
CA SER A 546 -5.34 13.66 -22.93
C SER A 546 -4.11 14.52 -22.67
N ALA A 547 -3.75 14.75 -21.40
CA ALA A 547 -2.56 15.50 -21.03
C ALA A 547 -1.24 14.79 -21.41
N ILE A 548 -1.19 13.46 -21.38
CA ILE A 548 0.00 12.67 -21.72
C ILE A 548 0.25 12.67 -23.24
N CYS A 549 -0.77 12.40 -24.06
CA CYS A 549 -0.58 12.28 -25.51
C CYS A 549 -0.82 13.57 -26.29
N GLY A 550 -1.51 14.56 -25.73
CA GLY A 550 -1.71 15.87 -26.32
C GLY A 550 -0.42 16.69 -26.50
N SER A 551 -0.56 17.85 -27.14
CA SER A 551 0.54 18.78 -27.42
C SER A 551 1.02 19.58 -26.21
N ASP A 552 0.17 19.72 -25.18
CA ASP A 552 0.32 20.69 -24.10
C ASP A 552 1.64 20.56 -23.34
N PHE A 553 2.08 19.33 -23.07
CA PHE A 553 3.35 19.06 -22.40
C PHE A 553 4.51 18.79 -23.36
N ASN A 554 4.21 18.52 -24.64
CA ASN A 554 5.17 18.11 -25.67
C ASN A 554 6.19 17.06 -25.19
N PHE A 555 5.71 16.04 -24.45
CA PHE A 555 6.54 14.94 -23.97
C PHE A 555 7.15 14.14 -25.12
N ASP A 556 8.38 13.69 -24.94
CA ASP A 556 8.99 12.70 -25.84
C ASP A 556 8.34 11.31 -25.71
N ILE A 557 8.70 10.40 -26.62
CA ILE A 557 8.10 9.07 -26.71
C ILE A 557 8.35 8.26 -25.42
N ALA A 558 9.54 8.34 -24.82
CA ALA A 558 9.88 7.60 -23.60
C ALA A 558 9.10 8.11 -22.38
N ALA A 559 8.88 9.43 -22.30
CA ALA A 559 8.03 10.04 -21.28
C ALA A 559 6.56 9.64 -21.44
N LYS A 560 6.02 9.64 -22.67
CA LYS A 560 4.64 9.17 -22.95
C LYS A 560 4.47 7.70 -22.60
N GLU A 561 5.45 6.85 -22.92
CA GLU A 561 5.48 5.44 -22.58
C GLU A 561 5.48 5.22 -21.06
N GLU A 562 6.39 5.88 -20.33
CA GLU A 562 6.48 5.77 -18.87
C GLU A 562 5.17 6.17 -18.17
N LEU A 563 4.55 7.26 -18.65
CA LEU A 563 3.31 7.79 -18.10
C LEU A 563 2.10 6.89 -18.40
N LEU A 564 1.92 6.43 -19.64
CA LEU A 564 0.82 5.52 -20.01
C LEU A 564 0.97 4.11 -19.43
N ALA A 565 2.20 3.60 -19.28
CA ALA A 565 2.44 2.33 -18.61
C ALA A 565 1.92 2.35 -17.17
N GLY A 566 1.99 3.52 -16.50
CA GLY A 566 1.28 3.83 -15.26
C GLY A 566 1.40 2.73 -14.21
N LYS A 567 2.62 2.46 -13.72
CA LYS A 567 2.92 1.26 -12.93
C LYS A 567 2.61 1.43 -11.43
N SER A 568 2.30 0.32 -10.76
CA SER A 568 2.29 0.20 -9.29
C SER A 568 3.70 0.04 -8.70
N GLU A 569 3.78 0.03 -7.37
CA GLU A 569 4.98 -0.30 -6.59
C GLU A 569 5.64 -1.63 -6.98
N VAL A 570 4.85 -2.65 -7.36
CA VAL A 570 5.33 -3.95 -7.85
C VAL A 570 5.42 -4.01 -9.39
N GLY A 571 5.42 -2.86 -10.06
CA GLY A 571 5.57 -2.76 -11.51
C GLY A 571 4.35 -3.20 -12.34
N SER A 572 3.16 -3.42 -11.74
CA SER A 572 1.95 -3.80 -12.49
C SER A 572 1.40 -2.59 -13.28
N PRO A 573 1.20 -2.69 -14.61
CA PRO A 573 0.74 -1.56 -15.43
C PRO A 573 -0.71 -1.08 -15.17
N ALA A 574 -1.02 0.13 -15.61
CA ALA A 574 -2.36 0.73 -15.55
C ALA A 574 -3.40 -0.10 -16.33
N LEU A 575 -3.05 -0.56 -17.54
CA LEU A 575 -3.91 -1.42 -18.35
C LEU A 575 -4.23 -2.75 -17.63
N TYR A 576 -3.23 -3.34 -16.95
CA TYR A 576 -3.43 -4.57 -16.18
C TYR A 576 -4.44 -4.38 -15.05
N ILE A 577 -4.32 -3.31 -14.25
CA ILE A 577 -5.26 -3.10 -13.13
C ILE A 577 -6.66 -2.72 -13.61
N ALA A 578 -6.80 -2.03 -14.75
CA ALA A 578 -8.09 -1.78 -15.39
C ALA A 578 -8.77 -3.10 -15.80
N CYS A 579 -8.02 -4.00 -16.45
CA CYS A 579 -8.46 -5.35 -16.81
C CYS A 579 -8.81 -6.20 -15.58
N ALA A 580 -7.94 -6.20 -14.56
CA ALA A 580 -8.15 -6.94 -13.31
C ALA A 580 -9.34 -6.42 -12.47
N LYS A 581 -9.90 -5.25 -12.81
CA LYS A 581 -11.06 -4.64 -12.17
C LYS A 581 -12.29 -4.53 -13.08
N GLY A 582 -12.24 -5.08 -14.30
CA GLY A 582 -13.35 -5.07 -15.26
C GLY A 582 -13.81 -3.65 -15.62
N ARG A 583 -12.86 -2.74 -15.88
CA ARG A 583 -13.15 -1.32 -16.14
C ARG A 583 -13.16 -1.03 -17.65
N HIS A 584 -14.11 -1.61 -18.37
CA HIS A 584 -14.27 -1.52 -19.83
C HIS A 584 -13.95 -0.13 -20.44
N ASP A 585 -14.62 0.95 -20.02
CA ASP A 585 -14.43 2.30 -20.59
C ASP A 585 -12.98 2.82 -20.42
N ILE A 586 -12.32 2.42 -19.32
CA ILE A 586 -10.92 2.74 -19.03
C ILE A 586 -9.98 1.90 -19.90
N ILE A 587 -10.29 0.62 -20.14
CA ILE A 587 -9.54 -0.26 -21.05
C ILE A 587 -9.61 0.30 -22.48
N ALA A 588 -10.80 0.65 -22.97
CA ALA A 588 -11.00 1.28 -24.27
C ALA A 588 -10.22 2.61 -24.40
N THR A 589 -10.25 3.45 -23.38
CA THR A 589 -9.50 4.72 -23.34
C THR A 589 -7.99 4.50 -23.39
N LEU A 590 -7.44 3.59 -22.58
CA LEU A 590 -6.01 3.29 -22.59
C LEU A 590 -5.59 2.66 -23.93
N CYS A 591 -6.36 1.71 -24.44
CA CYS A 591 -6.07 1.04 -25.70
C CYS A 591 -6.11 2.00 -26.90
N SER A 592 -7.14 2.85 -26.99
CA SER A 592 -7.24 3.87 -28.04
C SER A 592 -6.05 4.84 -28.03
N ALA A 593 -5.61 5.27 -26.85
CA ALA A 593 -4.42 6.11 -26.71
C ALA A 593 -3.13 5.40 -27.13
N ILE A 594 -2.88 4.18 -26.65
CA ILE A 594 -1.71 3.38 -27.06
C ILE A 594 -1.71 3.18 -28.59
N CYS A 595 -2.87 2.94 -29.19
CA CYS A 595 -3.01 2.76 -30.63
C CYS A 595 -2.94 4.06 -31.45
N SER A 596 -3.14 5.25 -30.86
CA SER A 596 -3.28 6.51 -31.59
C SER A 596 -1.99 6.98 -32.30
N SER A 597 -2.13 8.00 -33.14
CA SER A 597 -1.03 8.74 -33.76
C SER A 597 -0.35 9.71 -32.79
N ASP A 598 -1.08 10.22 -31.80
CA ASP A 598 -0.69 11.40 -31.01
C ASP A 598 0.45 11.07 -30.03
N CYS A 599 0.49 9.81 -29.57
CA CYS A 599 1.59 9.29 -28.78
C CYS A 599 2.80 8.86 -29.64
N ASN A 600 2.63 8.70 -30.96
CA ASN A 600 3.65 8.33 -31.96
C ASN A 600 4.57 7.14 -31.59
N PHE A 601 4.03 6.14 -30.88
CA PHE A 601 4.78 4.94 -30.52
C PHE A 601 5.09 4.05 -31.72
N ASP A 602 6.28 3.43 -31.70
CA ASP A 602 6.59 2.33 -32.60
C ASP A 602 5.82 1.04 -32.25
N MET A 603 5.96 0.02 -33.10
CA MET A 603 5.23 -1.24 -32.92
C MET A 603 5.71 -2.07 -31.72
N ALA A 604 6.93 -1.88 -31.23
CA ALA A 604 7.44 -2.59 -30.05
C ALA A 604 6.83 -1.99 -28.77
N VAL A 605 6.85 -0.67 -28.64
CA VAL A 605 6.25 0.04 -27.50
C VAL A 605 4.73 -0.18 -27.44
N LYS A 606 4.02 -0.10 -28.58
CA LYS A 606 2.58 -0.44 -28.62
C LYS A 606 2.31 -1.88 -28.18
N ALA A 607 3.15 -2.83 -28.57
CA ALA A 607 3.00 -4.23 -28.16
C ALA A 607 3.26 -4.44 -26.66
N GLU A 608 4.29 -3.82 -26.07
CA GLU A 608 4.55 -3.91 -24.63
C GLU A 608 3.40 -3.32 -23.81
N LEU A 609 2.94 -2.11 -24.17
CA LEU A 609 1.86 -1.43 -23.46
C LEU A 609 0.52 -2.21 -23.56
N LEU A 610 0.16 -2.73 -24.74
CA LEU A 610 -1.06 -3.56 -24.91
C LEU A 610 -0.94 -4.94 -24.27
N ALA A 611 0.26 -5.53 -24.20
CA ALA A 611 0.46 -6.78 -23.47
C ALA A 611 0.21 -6.60 -21.96
N GLY A 612 0.48 -5.40 -21.43
CA GLY A 612 0.17 -5.01 -20.05
C GLY A 612 0.77 -5.97 -19.02
N LYS A 613 1.95 -6.52 -19.29
CA LYS A 613 2.57 -7.57 -18.45
C LYS A 613 2.96 -7.01 -17.09
N THR A 614 2.56 -7.70 -16.02
CA THR A 614 3.08 -7.44 -14.66
C THR A 614 4.56 -7.86 -14.55
N ALA A 615 5.23 -7.48 -13.46
CA ALA A 615 6.61 -7.93 -13.17
C ALA A 615 6.77 -9.47 -13.13
N ASN A 616 5.70 -10.20 -12.80
CA ASN A 616 5.66 -11.67 -12.83
C ASN A 616 5.33 -12.25 -14.23
N GLY A 617 5.24 -11.41 -15.26
CA GLY A 617 4.93 -11.82 -16.63
C GLY A 617 3.47 -12.19 -16.88
N VAL A 618 2.53 -11.83 -15.99
CA VAL A 618 1.08 -12.04 -16.21
C VAL A 618 0.55 -10.95 -17.16
N PRO A 619 0.06 -11.28 -18.38
CA PRO A 619 -0.45 -10.29 -19.33
C PRO A 619 -1.87 -9.81 -19.02
N ALA A 620 -2.25 -8.66 -19.56
CA ALA A 620 -3.60 -8.09 -19.46
C ALA A 620 -4.67 -9.04 -20.03
N LEU A 621 -4.41 -9.64 -21.21
CA LEU A 621 -5.36 -10.60 -21.82
C LEU A 621 -5.63 -11.81 -20.90
N TYR A 622 -4.61 -12.32 -20.21
CA TYR A 622 -4.77 -13.48 -19.32
C TYR A 622 -5.70 -13.18 -18.15
N ILE A 623 -5.54 -12.02 -17.48
CA ILE A 623 -6.39 -11.67 -16.34
C ILE A 623 -7.84 -11.35 -16.75
N VAL A 624 -8.07 -10.79 -17.95
CA VAL A 624 -9.43 -10.67 -18.50
C VAL A 624 -10.05 -12.06 -18.73
N CYS A 625 -9.27 -13.00 -19.27
CA CYS A 625 -9.74 -14.36 -19.54
C CYS A 625 -10.09 -15.13 -18.26
N GLN A 626 -9.34 -14.90 -17.18
CA GLN A 626 -9.62 -15.47 -15.87
C GLN A 626 -10.85 -14.82 -15.20
N ASN A 627 -11.03 -13.51 -15.36
CA ASN A 627 -12.14 -12.78 -14.73
C ASN A 627 -13.49 -12.89 -15.47
N GLY A 628 -13.50 -13.30 -16.74
CA GLY A 628 -14.72 -13.49 -17.52
C GLY A 628 -15.29 -12.23 -18.21
N GLY A 629 -14.53 -11.14 -18.33
CA GLY A 629 -15.01 -9.85 -18.86
C GLY A 629 -15.20 -9.82 -20.39
N THR A 630 -16.44 -9.99 -20.86
CA THR A 630 -16.75 -10.12 -22.31
C THR A 630 -16.54 -8.84 -23.12
N GLU A 631 -16.78 -7.67 -22.52
CA GLU A 631 -16.55 -6.40 -23.19
C GLU A 631 -15.08 -5.97 -23.05
N ASP A 632 -14.46 -6.25 -21.91
CA ASP A 632 -13.03 -6.01 -21.67
C ASP A 632 -12.15 -6.72 -22.72
N ILE A 633 -12.48 -7.98 -23.06
CA ILE A 633 -11.71 -8.75 -24.05
C ILE A 633 -11.91 -8.22 -25.47
N LYS A 634 -13.10 -7.71 -25.80
CA LYS A 634 -13.36 -7.12 -27.13
C LYS A 634 -12.52 -5.86 -27.35
N GLU A 635 -12.34 -5.03 -26.31
CA GLU A 635 -11.46 -3.84 -26.40
C GLU A 635 -9.98 -4.19 -26.56
N LEU A 636 -9.49 -5.19 -25.82
CA LEU A 636 -8.13 -5.67 -26.03
C LEU A 636 -7.93 -6.22 -27.46
N LEU A 637 -8.88 -7.02 -27.95
CA LEU A 637 -8.80 -7.60 -29.30
C LEU A 637 -8.98 -6.55 -30.41
N SER A 638 -9.86 -5.56 -30.25
CA SER A 638 -10.05 -4.47 -31.22
C SER A 638 -8.76 -3.65 -31.37
N ALA A 639 -8.09 -3.33 -30.26
CA ALA A 639 -6.81 -2.63 -30.21
C ALA A 639 -5.68 -3.42 -30.91
N MET A 640 -5.59 -4.72 -30.64
CA MET A 640 -4.64 -5.64 -31.29
C MET A 640 -4.91 -5.78 -32.80
N CYS A 641 -6.18 -5.76 -33.23
CA CYS A 641 -6.58 -5.78 -34.63
C CYS A 641 -6.22 -4.48 -35.37
N SER A 642 -6.62 -3.33 -34.81
CA SER A 642 -6.45 -2.01 -35.41
C SER A 642 -4.98 -1.58 -35.53
N SER A 643 -4.12 -2.12 -34.65
CA SER A 643 -2.69 -1.92 -34.74
C SER A 643 -2.11 -2.65 -35.95
N ASN A 644 -1.26 -1.95 -36.72
CA ASN A 644 -0.56 -2.49 -37.89
C ASN A 644 0.63 -3.40 -37.49
N PHE A 645 0.40 -4.29 -36.52
CA PHE A 645 1.36 -5.27 -36.05
C PHE A 645 1.61 -6.36 -37.10
N ASN A 646 2.85 -6.85 -37.13
CA ASN A 646 3.17 -8.07 -37.86
C ASN A 646 2.51 -9.30 -37.20
N MET A 647 2.46 -10.39 -37.96
CA MET A 647 1.83 -11.65 -37.55
C MET A 647 2.39 -12.24 -36.25
N ALA A 648 3.69 -12.13 -35.99
CA ALA A 648 4.32 -12.69 -34.80
C ALA A 648 3.92 -11.92 -33.53
N VAL A 649 3.87 -10.59 -33.60
CA VAL A 649 3.40 -9.74 -32.49
C VAL A 649 1.91 -9.97 -32.22
N LYS A 650 1.08 -10.06 -33.27
CA LYS A 650 -0.35 -10.42 -33.14
C LYS A 650 -0.52 -11.79 -32.47
N ALA A 651 0.31 -12.77 -32.83
CA ALA A 651 0.29 -14.10 -32.23
C ALA A 651 0.70 -14.09 -30.75
N GLU A 652 1.74 -13.35 -30.36
CA GLU A 652 2.17 -13.26 -28.96
C GLU A 652 1.08 -12.61 -28.07
N LEU A 653 0.52 -11.49 -28.54
CA LEU A 653 -0.54 -10.77 -27.83
C LEU A 653 -1.79 -11.64 -27.64
N LEU A 654 -2.25 -12.31 -28.71
CA LEU A 654 -3.37 -13.27 -28.65
C LEU A 654 -3.08 -14.48 -27.76
N ALA A 655 -1.84 -14.98 -27.77
CA ALA A 655 -1.48 -16.12 -26.94
C ALA A 655 -1.56 -15.78 -25.45
N GLY A 656 -1.24 -14.53 -25.07
CA GLY A 656 -1.35 -14.03 -23.69
C GLY A 656 -0.66 -14.94 -22.67
N LYS A 657 0.49 -15.52 -23.04
CA LYS A 657 1.16 -16.57 -22.25
C LYS A 657 1.74 -16.01 -20.95
N LEU A 658 1.52 -16.74 -19.86
CA LEU A 658 2.27 -16.58 -18.61
C LEU A 658 3.75 -16.96 -18.80
N ALA A 659 4.59 -16.58 -17.84
CA ALA A 659 5.99 -17.00 -17.78
C ALA A 659 6.20 -18.54 -17.79
N ASN A 660 5.21 -19.31 -17.33
CA ASN A 660 5.20 -20.78 -17.40
C ASN A 660 4.64 -21.34 -18.74
N GLY A 661 4.47 -20.50 -19.76
CA GLY A 661 3.97 -20.87 -21.08
C GLY A 661 2.46 -21.11 -21.20
N THR A 662 1.69 -21.01 -20.11
CA THR A 662 0.22 -21.23 -20.14
C THR A 662 -0.48 -20.07 -20.86
N PRO A 663 -1.24 -20.32 -21.96
CA PRO A 663 -1.86 -19.26 -22.75
C PRO A 663 -3.19 -18.76 -22.15
N ALA A 664 -3.61 -17.55 -22.54
CA ALA A 664 -4.85 -16.91 -22.05
C ALA A 664 -6.13 -17.69 -22.43
N LEU A 665 -6.18 -18.31 -23.61
CA LEU A 665 -7.31 -19.17 -24.00
C LEU A 665 -7.43 -20.39 -23.05
N TYR A 666 -6.33 -20.90 -22.49
CA TYR A 666 -6.36 -22.07 -21.60
C TYR A 666 -7.10 -21.74 -20.31
N ILE A 667 -6.81 -20.57 -19.69
CA ILE A 667 -7.48 -20.17 -18.45
C ILE A 667 -8.97 -19.84 -18.68
N ALA A 668 -9.35 -19.26 -19.82
CA ALA A 668 -10.76 -19.06 -20.17
C ALA A 668 -11.55 -20.40 -20.19
N CYS A 669 -10.94 -21.44 -20.74
CA CYS A 669 -11.51 -22.79 -20.76
C CYS A 669 -11.49 -23.48 -19.38
N GLU A 670 -10.50 -23.19 -18.54
CA GLU A 670 -10.36 -23.71 -17.17
C GLU A 670 -11.30 -23.03 -16.15
N GLU A 671 -11.67 -21.76 -16.36
CA GLU A 671 -12.62 -21.02 -15.51
C GLU A 671 -14.10 -21.17 -15.98
N ARG A 672 -14.34 -21.94 -17.06
CA ARG A 672 -15.67 -22.17 -17.68
C ARG A 672 -16.28 -20.93 -18.35
N CYS A 673 -15.46 -19.97 -18.75
CA CYS A 673 -15.91 -18.76 -19.44
C CYS A 673 -16.17 -19.03 -20.94
N TYR A 674 -17.29 -19.70 -21.25
CA TYR A 674 -17.68 -20.06 -22.63
C TYR A 674 -17.64 -18.86 -23.59
N ASP A 675 -18.21 -17.72 -23.20
CA ASP A 675 -18.26 -16.54 -24.07
C ASP A 675 -16.87 -15.96 -24.37
N ILE A 676 -15.96 -15.96 -23.39
CA ILE A 676 -14.57 -15.54 -23.56
C ILE A 676 -13.84 -16.50 -24.51
N ALA A 677 -13.98 -17.81 -24.30
CA ALA A 677 -13.38 -18.81 -25.19
C ALA A 677 -13.94 -18.68 -26.62
N SER A 678 -15.24 -18.43 -26.77
CA SER A 678 -15.91 -18.18 -28.05
C SER A 678 -15.36 -16.95 -28.77
N ILE A 679 -15.19 -15.83 -28.05
CA ILE A 679 -14.63 -14.58 -28.58
C ILE A 679 -13.17 -14.80 -29.03
N LEU A 680 -12.33 -15.38 -28.18
CA LEU A 680 -10.92 -15.67 -28.53
C LEU A 680 -10.79 -16.63 -29.71
N LEU A 681 -11.53 -17.73 -29.74
CA LEU A 681 -11.51 -18.68 -30.86
C LEU A 681 -11.97 -18.02 -32.15
N SER A 682 -12.95 -17.14 -32.08
CA SER A 682 -13.41 -16.36 -33.24
C SER A 682 -12.35 -15.36 -33.70
N ALA A 683 -11.62 -14.73 -32.78
CA ALA A 683 -10.52 -13.82 -33.07
C ALA A 683 -9.31 -14.53 -33.73
N ILE A 684 -8.83 -15.63 -33.14
CA ILE A 684 -7.74 -16.47 -33.69
C ILE A 684 -8.08 -16.92 -35.12
N CYS A 685 -9.33 -17.28 -35.36
CA CYS A 685 -9.79 -17.73 -36.67
C CYS A 685 -10.11 -16.61 -37.67
N SER A 686 -10.26 -15.36 -37.24
CA SER A 686 -10.63 -14.22 -38.09
C SER A 686 -9.59 -13.92 -39.18
N SER A 687 -10.02 -13.21 -40.23
CA SER A 687 -9.16 -12.53 -41.20
C SER A 687 -8.41 -11.34 -40.60
N ASP A 688 -8.95 -10.68 -39.57
CA ASP A 688 -8.47 -9.38 -39.08
C ASP A 688 -7.07 -9.46 -38.42
N PHE A 689 -6.77 -10.62 -37.83
CA PHE A 689 -5.45 -10.92 -37.30
C PHE A 689 -4.46 -11.41 -38.38
N ASN A 690 -4.95 -11.82 -39.56
CA ASN A 690 -4.18 -12.30 -40.72
C ASN A 690 -3.08 -13.33 -40.35
N LEU A 691 -3.41 -14.26 -39.47
CA LEU A 691 -2.48 -15.30 -39.00
C LEU A 691 -2.35 -16.44 -40.01
N ASP A 692 -1.14 -16.98 -40.15
CA ASP A 692 -0.89 -18.19 -40.94
C ASP A 692 -1.45 -19.46 -40.28
N MET A 693 -1.43 -20.55 -41.04
CA MET A 693 -2.02 -21.83 -40.61
C MET A 693 -1.27 -22.51 -39.47
N ALA A 694 0.04 -22.29 -39.33
CA ALA A 694 0.86 -22.89 -38.28
C ALA A 694 0.64 -22.14 -36.94
N VAL A 695 0.61 -20.82 -36.98
CA VAL A 695 0.28 -19.96 -35.84
C VAL A 695 -1.15 -20.22 -35.36
N LYS A 696 -2.13 -20.32 -36.27
CA LYS A 696 -3.50 -20.71 -35.91
C LYS A 696 -3.54 -22.07 -35.22
N ALA A 697 -2.81 -23.06 -35.72
CA ALA A 697 -2.72 -24.37 -35.09
C ALA A 697 -2.11 -24.32 -33.68
N GLU A 698 -1.04 -23.54 -33.46
CA GLU A 698 -0.44 -23.40 -32.13
C GLU A 698 -1.41 -22.76 -31.13
N LEU A 699 -2.06 -21.66 -31.51
CA LEU A 699 -3.02 -20.94 -30.67
C LEU A 699 -4.25 -21.80 -30.33
N LEU A 700 -4.82 -22.50 -31.32
CA LEU A 700 -5.95 -23.41 -31.13
C LEU A 700 -5.60 -24.63 -30.28
N ALA A 701 -4.36 -25.13 -30.35
CA ALA A 701 -3.92 -26.25 -29.51
C ALA A 701 -3.85 -25.86 -28.03
N GLY A 702 -3.59 -24.58 -27.72
CA GLY A 702 -3.60 -24.04 -26.37
C GLY A 702 -2.66 -24.74 -25.39
N LYS A 703 -1.53 -25.27 -25.90
CA LYS A 703 -0.64 -26.16 -25.14
C LYS A 703 0.03 -25.40 -24.00
N THR A 704 -0.02 -25.95 -22.79
CA THR A 704 0.81 -25.50 -21.65
C THR A 704 2.28 -25.88 -21.86
N ALA A 705 3.21 -25.42 -21.00
CA ALA A 705 4.63 -25.82 -21.10
C ALA A 705 4.84 -27.34 -21.00
N ASN A 706 3.96 -28.06 -20.29
CA ASN A 706 3.97 -29.53 -20.22
C ASN A 706 3.38 -30.19 -21.48
N ARG A 707 3.19 -29.43 -22.57
CA ARG A 707 2.56 -29.81 -23.84
C ARG A 707 1.12 -30.30 -23.75
N CYS A 708 0.49 -30.21 -22.58
CA CYS A 708 -0.90 -30.58 -22.35
C CYS A 708 -1.82 -29.72 -23.23
N PRO A 709 -2.53 -30.28 -24.22
CA PRO A 709 -3.43 -29.52 -25.08
C PRO A 709 -4.69 -29.12 -24.32
N MET A 710 -5.29 -28.00 -24.71
CA MET A 710 -6.52 -27.49 -24.12
C MET A 710 -7.68 -28.49 -24.23
N LEU A 711 -7.83 -29.09 -25.40
CA LEU A 711 -8.88 -30.08 -25.68
C LEU A 711 -8.79 -31.29 -24.75
N TYR A 712 -7.57 -31.69 -24.34
CA TYR A 712 -7.39 -32.74 -23.33
C TYR A 712 -8.00 -32.32 -21.98
N VAL A 713 -7.68 -31.12 -21.48
CA VAL A 713 -8.16 -30.64 -20.17
C VAL A 713 -9.67 -30.40 -20.17
N ALA A 714 -10.23 -29.94 -21.29
CA ALA A 714 -11.68 -29.84 -21.47
C ALA A 714 -12.33 -31.24 -21.45
N CYS A 715 -11.76 -32.22 -22.14
CA CYS A 715 -12.22 -33.61 -22.13
C CYS A 715 -12.08 -34.31 -20.76
N GLU A 716 -10.98 -34.12 -20.06
CA GLU A 716 -10.69 -34.71 -18.74
C GLU A 716 -11.69 -34.25 -17.67
N ASN A 717 -12.01 -32.96 -17.69
CA ASN A 717 -12.94 -32.31 -16.77
C ASN A 717 -14.42 -32.46 -17.17
N GLY A 718 -14.72 -32.96 -18.37
CA GLY A 718 -16.08 -33.07 -18.88
C GLY A 718 -16.72 -31.71 -19.17
N ARG A 719 -16.01 -30.81 -19.85
CA ARG A 719 -16.47 -29.47 -20.23
C ARG A 719 -17.04 -29.50 -21.64
N ASP A 720 -18.20 -30.11 -21.81
CA ASP A 720 -18.83 -30.40 -23.09
C ASP A 720 -19.09 -29.13 -23.94
N ASP A 721 -19.55 -28.02 -23.36
CA ASP A 721 -19.69 -26.73 -24.07
C ASP A 721 -18.36 -26.23 -24.69
N ILE A 722 -17.26 -26.36 -23.94
CA ILE A 722 -15.91 -25.95 -24.38
C ILE A 722 -15.38 -26.92 -25.44
N VAL A 723 -15.56 -28.22 -25.25
CA VAL A 723 -15.20 -29.24 -26.25
C VAL A 723 -15.98 -29.02 -27.55
N LYS A 724 -17.28 -28.71 -27.45
CA LYS A 724 -18.15 -28.42 -28.58
C LYS A 724 -17.63 -27.24 -29.39
N ILE A 725 -17.42 -26.08 -28.77
CA ILE A 725 -16.97 -24.90 -29.52
C ILE A 725 -15.54 -25.04 -30.05
N LEU A 726 -14.63 -25.71 -29.31
CA LEU A 726 -13.29 -26.02 -29.83
C LEU A 726 -13.37 -26.88 -31.09
N LEU A 727 -14.15 -27.96 -31.06
CA LEU A 727 -14.30 -28.87 -32.19
C LEU A 727 -15.08 -28.23 -33.35
N GLU A 728 -16.12 -27.44 -33.10
CA GLU A 728 -16.81 -26.66 -34.13
C GLU A 728 -15.85 -25.71 -34.85
N LYS A 729 -14.95 -25.04 -34.13
CA LYS A 729 -13.95 -24.12 -34.70
C LYS A 729 -12.81 -24.87 -35.41
N VAL A 730 -12.48 -26.10 -35.01
CA VAL A 730 -11.48 -26.93 -35.71
C VAL A 730 -12.06 -27.60 -36.96
N CYS A 731 -13.29 -28.11 -36.90
CA CYS A 731 -13.97 -28.79 -38.01
C CYS A 731 -14.56 -27.83 -39.07
N SER A 732 -14.83 -26.57 -38.72
CA SER A 732 -15.58 -25.66 -39.59
C SER A 732 -14.84 -25.31 -40.88
N SER A 733 -15.52 -25.52 -42.00
CA SER A 733 -15.07 -25.23 -43.37
C SER A 733 -14.66 -23.77 -43.58
N ASN A 734 -15.19 -22.84 -42.78
CA ASN A 734 -14.90 -21.42 -42.90
C ASN A 734 -13.44 -21.07 -42.53
N PHE A 735 -12.77 -21.91 -41.74
CA PHE A 735 -11.45 -21.59 -41.17
C PHE A 735 -10.27 -22.23 -41.92
N LYS A 736 -10.54 -23.03 -42.97
CA LYS A 736 -9.55 -23.58 -43.92
C LYS A 736 -8.35 -24.32 -43.28
N LEU A 737 -8.49 -24.85 -42.07
CA LEU A 737 -7.49 -25.76 -41.49
C LEU A 737 -7.31 -26.98 -42.39
N ASN A 738 -6.06 -27.34 -42.70
CA ASN A 738 -5.75 -28.59 -43.41
C ASN A 738 -6.24 -29.78 -42.55
N LEU A 739 -6.87 -30.78 -43.18
CA LEU A 739 -7.36 -32.00 -42.53
C LEU A 739 -6.30 -32.68 -41.65
N ALA A 740 -5.03 -32.66 -42.05
CA ALA A 740 -3.92 -33.19 -41.24
C ALA A 740 -3.70 -32.43 -39.91
N VAL A 741 -3.90 -31.10 -39.92
CA VAL A 741 -3.81 -30.23 -38.74
C VAL A 741 -5.07 -30.38 -37.88
N GLN A 742 -6.25 -30.46 -38.49
CA GLN A 742 -7.49 -30.77 -37.79
C GLN A 742 -7.37 -32.09 -37.00
N GLU A 743 -6.87 -33.14 -37.65
CA GLU A 743 -6.61 -34.43 -36.98
C GLU A 743 -5.58 -34.29 -35.86
N GLU A 744 -4.48 -33.56 -36.05
CA GLU A 744 -3.48 -33.36 -35.00
C GLU A 744 -4.05 -32.68 -33.75
N LEU A 745 -4.87 -31.63 -33.94
CA LEU A 745 -5.53 -30.91 -32.86
C LEU A 745 -6.52 -31.81 -32.10
N MET A 746 -7.38 -32.55 -32.81
CA MET A 746 -8.35 -33.48 -32.21
C MET A 746 -7.67 -34.66 -31.49
N ALA A 747 -6.59 -35.19 -32.06
CA ALA A 747 -5.84 -36.29 -31.46
C ALA A 747 -5.02 -35.86 -30.24
N GLY A 748 -4.76 -34.56 -30.06
CA GLY A 748 -3.93 -34.04 -28.98
C GLY A 748 -2.47 -34.52 -29.07
N LYS A 749 -1.91 -34.67 -30.29
CA LYS A 749 -0.61 -35.34 -30.48
C LYS A 749 0.51 -34.72 -29.64
N GLY A 750 1.35 -35.60 -29.08
CA GLY A 750 2.49 -35.25 -28.23
C GLY A 750 2.16 -35.12 -26.74
N PHE A 751 1.05 -35.70 -26.29
CA PHE A 751 0.64 -35.77 -24.89
C PHE A 751 0.11 -37.18 -24.54
N ALA A 752 0.16 -37.55 -23.25
CA ALA A 752 0.13 -38.95 -22.79
C ALA A 752 -1.13 -39.77 -23.16
N LEU A 753 -2.30 -39.13 -23.27
CA LEU A 753 -3.54 -39.78 -23.69
C LEU A 753 -4.29 -38.86 -24.67
N PRO A 754 -4.92 -39.41 -25.74
CA PRO A 754 -5.80 -38.64 -26.61
C PRO A 754 -7.02 -38.08 -25.86
N PRO A 755 -7.58 -36.92 -26.26
CA PRO A 755 -8.72 -36.29 -25.59
C PRO A 755 -9.95 -37.20 -25.43
N LEU A 756 -10.33 -37.95 -26.47
CA LEU A 756 -11.44 -38.91 -26.39
C LEU A 756 -11.14 -40.07 -25.43
N ASN A 757 -9.86 -40.48 -25.28
CA ASN A 757 -9.46 -41.54 -24.35
C ASN A 757 -9.63 -41.10 -22.91
N VAL A 758 -9.21 -39.88 -22.55
CA VAL A 758 -9.41 -39.36 -21.18
C VAL A 758 -10.88 -39.08 -20.87
N ALA A 759 -11.67 -38.56 -21.83
CA ALA A 759 -13.12 -38.38 -21.65
C ALA A 759 -13.82 -39.72 -21.36
N LEU A 760 -13.50 -40.77 -22.14
CA LEU A 760 -13.99 -42.12 -21.92
C LEU A 760 -13.53 -42.70 -20.57
N ARG A 761 -12.22 -42.66 -20.29
CA ARG A 761 -11.64 -43.18 -19.03
C ARG A 761 -12.25 -42.54 -17.78
N ASN A 762 -12.60 -41.25 -17.84
CA ASN A 762 -13.21 -40.51 -16.74
C ASN A 762 -14.75 -40.53 -16.77
N GLY A 763 -15.37 -41.29 -17.68
CA GLY A 763 -16.83 -41.47 -17.73
C GLY A 763 -17.62 -40.23 -18.16
N ARG A 764 -17.03 -39.32 -18.95
CA ARG A 764 -17.66 -38.07 -19.40
C ARG A 764 -18.60 -38.29 -20.58
N SER A 765 -19.76 -38.90 -20.35
CA SER A 765 -20.74 -39.31 -21.38
C SER A 765 -21.06 -38.24 -22.42
N GLU A 766 -21.45 -37.06 -21.97
CA GLU A 766 -21.89 -35.92 -22.77
C GLU A 766 -20.73 -35.38 -23.63
N THR A 767 -19.54 -35.31 -23.03
CA THR A 767 -18.31 -34.92 -23.74
C THR A 767 -17.89 -35.97 -24.78
N VAL A 768 -18.08 -37.25 -24.49
CA VAL A 768 -17.85 -38.34 -25.45
C VAL A 768 -18.83 -38.21 -26.62
N GLU A 769 -20.12 -37.98 -26.37
CA GLU A 769 -21.12 -37.73 -27.42
C GLU A 769 -20.74 -36.54 -28.31
N VAL A 770 -20.44 -35.38 -27.71
CA VAL A 770 -20.02 -34.18 -28.45
C VAL A 770 -18.78 -34.45 -29.31
N PHE A 771 -17.76 -35.14 -28.76
CA PHE A 771 -16.54 -35.44 -29.49
C PHE A 771 -16.79 -36.40 -30.65
N LEU A 772 -17.56 -37.47 -30.43
CA LEU A 772 -17.90 -38.45 -31.47
C LEU A 772 -18.68 -37.80 -32.61
N ASN A 773 -19.72 -37.02 -32.28
CA ASN A 773 -20.55 -36.32 -33.27
C ASN A 773 -19.72 -35.32 -34.08
N ALA A 774 -18.79 -34.58 -33.46
CA ALA A 774 -17.91 -33.66 -34.16
C ALA A 774 -16.92 -34.36 -35.10
N VAL A 775 -16.38 -35.53 -34.73
CA VAL A 775 -15.51 -36.34 -35.61
C VAL A 775 -16.30 -36.93 -36.77
N LEU A 776 -17.49 -37.46 -36.52
CA LEU A 776 -18.36 -38.05 -37.55
C LEU A 776 -18.83 -37.00 -38.57
N SER A 777 -19.27 -35.83 -38.11
CA SER A 777 -19.69 -34.71 -38.98
C SER A 777 -18.55 -33.95 -39.68
N SER A 778 -17.29 -34.23 -39.35
CA SER A 778 -16.14 -33.59 -39.98
C SER A 778 -15.89 -34.04 -41.43
N TYR A 779 -15.19 -33.19 -42.19
CA TYR A 779 -14.71 -33.51 -43.55
C TYR A 779 -13.41 -34.34 -43.58
N LEU A 780 -13.00 -34.93 -42.44
CA LEU A 780 -11.84 -35.82 -42.37
C LEU A 780 -12.07 -37.09 -43.20
N ASP A 781 -10.98 -37.66 -43.73
CA ASP A 781 -11.05 -38.96 -44.39
C ASP A 781 -11.37 -40.10 -43.40
N LEU A 782 -11.81 -41.24 -43.93
CA LEU A 782 -12.23 -42.37 -43.12
C LEU A 782 -11.12 -42.93 -42.22
N ALA A 783 -9.85 -42.85 -42.66
CA ALA A 783 -8.71 -43.35 -41.89
C ALA A 783 -8.33 -42.39 -40.74
N ALA A 784 -8.52 -41.09 -40.90
CA ALA A 784 -8.44 -40.10 -39.82
C ALA A 784 -9.61 -40.27 -38.83
N LYS A 785 -10.84 -40.45 -39.32
CA LYS A 785 -12.00 -40.75 -38.45
C LYS A 785 -11.76 -42.03 -37.65
N GLU A 786 -11.34 -43.14 -38.26
CA GLU A 786 -11.04 -44.39 -37.54
C GLU A 786 -9.94 -44.19 -36.48
N ARG A 787 -8.87 -43.45 -36.78
CA ARG A 787 -7.78 -43.17 -35.82
C ARG A 787 -8.23 -42.33 -34.63
N LEU A 788 -9.02 -41.27 -34.88
CA LEU A 788 -9.59 -40.42 -33.83
C LEU A 788 -10.59 -41.16 -32.96
N LEU A 789 -11.50 -41.94 -33.54
CA LEU A 789 -12.50 -42.73 -32.82
C LEU A 789 -11.87 -43.89 -32.01
N ALA A 790 -10.81 -44.51 -32.53
CA ALA A 790 -10.06 -45.53 -31.79
C ALA A 790 -9.28 -44.94 -30.60
N ALA A 791 -8.86 -43.67 -30.70
CA ALA A 791 -8.18 -42.89 -29.67
C ALA A 791 -7.15 -43.70 -28.85
N LYS A 792 -6.27 -44.42 -29.56
CA LYS A 792 -5.36 -45.39 -28.94
C LYS A 792 -4.33 -44.70 -28.04
N THR A 793 -4.03 -45.31 -26.89
CA THR A 793 -2.87 -44.95 -26.06
C THR A 793 -1.56 -45.15 -26.84
N GLU A 794 -0.44 -44.65 -26.35
CA GLU A 794 0.90 -44.99 -26.89
C GLU A 794 1.15 -46.50 -26.98
N CYS A 795 0.64 -47.30 -26.04
CA CYS A 795 0.68 -48.76 -26.06
C CYS A 795 -0.30 -49.44 -27.05
N GLY A 796 -0.96 -48.67 -27.92
CA GLY A 796 -1.93 -49.18 -28.91
C GLY A 796 -3.31 -49.58 -28.36
N ILE A 797 -3.57 -49.45 -27.06
CA ILE A 797 -4.83 -49.81 -26.40
C ILE A 797 -5.96 -48.85 -26.84
N PRO A 798 -7.06 -49.32 -27.45
CA PRO A 798 -8.17 -48.47 -27.86
C PRO A 798 -8.89 -47.81 -26.68
N ALA A 799 -9.41 -46.60 -26.87
CA ALA A 799 -10.13 -45.88 -25.82
C ALA A 799 -11.34 -46.63 -25.26
N LEU A 800 -12.11 -47.32 -26.11
CA LEU A 800 -13.22 -48.17 -25.66
C LEU A 800 -12.76 -49.30 -24.72
N LYS A 801 -11.57 -49.88 -24.94
CA LYS A 801 -11.01 -50.89 -24.03
C LYS A 801 -10.66 -50.27 -22.67
N THR A 802 -10.00 -49.10 -22.68
CA THR A 802 -9.71 -48.33 -21.46
C THR A 802 -10.99 -48.02 -20.69
N ALA A 803 -12.05 -47.56 -21.36
CA ALA A 803 -13.33 -47.25 -20.74
C ALA A 803 -13.93 -48.47 -20.00
N ILE A 804 -13.92 -49.63 -20.65
CA ILE A 804 -14.46 -50.86 -20.07
C ILE A 804 -13.61 -51.35 -18.89
N ASP A 805 -12.28 -51.26 -18.98
CA ASP A 805 -11.37 -51.65 -17.89
C ASP A 805 -11.51 -50.74 -16.65
N PHE A 806 -11.94 -49.49 -16.84
CA PHE A 806 -12.28 -48.55 -15.76
C PHE A 806 -13.75 -48.63 -15.31
N GLY A 807 -14.58 -49.48 -15.92
CA GLY A 807 -15.96 -49.72 -15.51
C GLY A 807 -16.95 -48.57 -15.80
N VAL A 808 -16.65 -47.67 -16.73
CA VAL A 808 -17.48 -46.47 -17.00
C VAL A 808 -18.68 -46.75 -17.93
N ILE A 809 -19.67 -47.46 -17.41
CA ILE A 809 -20.82 -48.02 -18.16
C ILE A 809 -21.51 -46.99 -19.09
N GLN A 810 -21.84 -45.79 -18.59
CA GLN A 810 -22.61 -44.81 -19.36
C GLN A 810 -21.84 -44.29 -20.59
N ALA A 811 -20.56 -43.94 -20.44
CA ALA A 811 -19.73 -43.47 -21.54
C ALA A 811 -19.42 -44.59 -22.56
N VAL A 812 -19.30 -45.84 -22.09
CA VAL A 812 -19.22 -47.03 -22.95
C VAL A 812 -20.51 -47.22 -23.76
N TYR A 813 -21.68 -47.07 -23.15
CA TYR A 813 -22.97 -47.16 -23.84
C TYR A 813 -23.09 -46.10 -24.94
N VAL A 814 -22.84 -44.83 -24.60
CA VAL A 814 -22.88 -43.68 -25.53
C VAL A 814 -21.96 -43.91 -26.74
N PHE A 815 -20.72 -44.35 -26.50
CA PHE A 815 -19.78 -44.67 -27.58
C PHE A 815 -20.29 -45.79 -28.50
N ILE A 816 -20.81 -46.88 -27.91
CA ILE A 816 -21.29 -48.02 -28.66
C ILE A 816 -22.52 -47.66 -29.49
N ASP A 817 -23.46 -46.89 -28.93
CA ASP A 817 -24.68 -46.49 -29.62
C ASP A 817 -24.39 -45.60 -30.83
N ILE A 818 -23.62 -44.53 -30.63
CA ILE A 818 -23.24 -43.59 -31.70
C ILE A 818 -22.45 -44.29 -32.81
N VAL A 819 -21.48 -45.15 -32.48
CA VAL A 819 -20.68 -45.87 -33.49
C VAL A 819 -21.51 -46.90 -34.26
N LYS A 820 -22.45 -47.60 -33.61
CA LYS A 820 -23.37 -48.53 -34.30
C LYS A 820 -24.32 -47.79 -35.24
N ASN A 821 -24.93 -46.72 -34.76
CA ASN A 821 -26.00 -45.99 -35.44
C ASN A 821 -25.48 -44.98 -36.49
N SER A 822 -24.17 -44.70 -36.52
CA SER A 822 -23.55 -43.83 -37.53
C SER A 822 -23.71 -44.38 -38.96
N ASN A 823 -24.08 -43.50 -39.88
CA ASN A 823 -24.09 -43.77 -41.32
C ASN A 823 -22.76 -43.42 -42.02
N ASP A 824 -21.86 -42.69 -41.34
CA ASP A 824 -20.58 -42.20 -41.87
C ASP A 824 -19.44 -43.22 -41.79
N LEU A 825 -19.68 -44.35 -41.12
CA LEU A 825 -18.72 -45.43 -40.91
C LEU A 825 -19.17 -46.71 -41.63
N PRO A 826 -18.34 -47.29 -42.51
CA PRO A 826 -18.53 -48.64 -43.01
C PRO A 826 -18.53 -49.70 -41.90
N GLU A 827 -19.25 -50.80 -42.12
CA GLU A 827 -19.47 -51.82 -41.10
C GLU A 827 -18.17 -52.50 -40.64
N ASP A 828 -17.16 -52.63 -41.52
CA ASP A 828 -15.84 -53.15 -41.15
C ASP A 828 -15.06 -52.22 -40.19
N VAL A 829 -15.27 -50.91 -40.30
CA VAL A 829 -14.69 -49.89 -39.39
C VAL A 829 -15.39 -49.96 -38.04
N LYS A 830 -16.73 -50.03 -38.03
CA LYS A 830 -17.52 -50.23 -36.80
C LYS A 830 -17.09 -51.50 -36.08
N ASP A 831 -16.89 -52.60 -36.81
CA ASP A 831 -16.44 -53.87 -36.27
C ASP A 831 -15.06 -53.78 -35.62
N ARG A 832 -14.12 -53.04 -36.21
CA ARG A 832 -12.79 -52.79 -35.61
C ARG A 832 -12.89 -51.94 -34.34
N LEU A 833 -13.67 -50.86 -34.36
CA LEU A 833 -13.86 -49.96 -33.22
C LEU A 833 -14.56 -50.65 -32.04
N LEU A 834 -15.55 -51.50 -32.31
CA LEU A 834 -16.36 -52.20 -31.30
C LEU A 834 -15.78 -53.55 -30.86
N ASN A 835 -14.68 -54.03 -31.46
CA ASN A 835 -14.03 -55.30 -31.12
C ASN A 835 -13.73 -55.49 -29.61
N PRO A 836 -13.25 -54.47 -28.85
CA PRO A 836 -13.02 -54.62 -27.41
C PRO A 836 -14.28 -55.06 -26.63
N TYR A 837 -15.44 -54.53 -27.00
CA TYR A 837 -16.74 -54.90 -26.42
C TYR A 837 -17.20 -56.29 -26.90
N LYS A 838 -17.05 -56.59 -28.19
CA LYS A 838 -17.41 -57.91 -28.76
C LYS A 838 -16.63 -59.06 -28.09
N LEU A 839 -15.37 -58.84 -27.72
CA LEU A 839 -14.55 -59.85 -27.03
C LEU A 839 -15.02 -60.19 -25.62
N LEU A 840 -15.65 -59.24 -24.91
CA LEU A 840 -16.26 -59.45 -23.60
C LEU A 840 -17.65 -60.10 -23.71
N CYS A 841 -18.39 -59.76 -24.77
CA CYS A 841 -19.70 -60.35 -25.07
C CYS A 841 -19.63 -61.74 -25.73
N LYS A 842 -18.42 -62.26 -26.03
CA LYS A 842 -18.28 -63.67 -26.42
C LYS A 842 -18.79 -64.54 -25.27
N PRO A 843 -19.68 -65.52 -25.52
CA PRO A 843 -20.17 -66.37 -24.47
C PRO A 843 -19.00 -67.15 -23.88
N PHE A 844 -18.68 -66.91 -22.61
CA PHE A 844 -17.89 -67.86 -21.83
C PHE A 844 -18.66 -69.18 -21.82
N HIS A 845 -18.15 -70.18 -22.55
CA HIS A 845 -18.63 -71.56 -22.48
C HIS A 845 -18.23 -72.20 -21.14
N SER A 846 -18.77 -71.68 -20.04
CA SER A 846 -18.73 -72.30 -18.73
C SER A 846 -20.01 -71.96 -17.97
N ASN A 847 -20.78 -72.99 -17.62
CA ASN A 847 -22.04 -72.88 -16.88
C ASN A 847 -21.81 -72.38 -15.44
N SER A 848 -21.69 -71.06 -15.24
CA SER A 848 -21.79 -70.46 -13.91
C SER A 848 -22.64 -69.19 -13.93
N LYS A 849 -23.60 -69.10 -13.00
CA LYS A 849 -24.58 -68.00 -12.88
C LYS A 849 -23.98 -66.65 -12.45
N LYS A 850 -22.66 -66.45 -12.54
CA LYS A 850 -21.97 -65.20 -12.17
C LYS A 850 -21.92 -64.17 -13.30
N SER A 851 -22.20 -64.57 -14.54
CA SER A 851 -22.08 -63.70 -15.74
C SER A 851 -23.12 -62.58 -15.86
N CYS A 852 -24.16 -62.56 -15.01
CA CYS A 852 -25.26 -61.58 -15.08
C CYS A 852 -25.19 -60.48 -14.00
N ILE A 853 -24.08 -60.33 -13.29
CA ILE A 853 -23.89 -59.33 -12.22
C ILE A 853 -22.82 -58.27 -12.61
N LEU A 854 -22.30 -58.37 -13.84
CA LEU A 854 -21.25 -57.48 -14.39
C LEU A 854 -21.68 -56.78 -15.71
N LEU A 855 -22.98 -56.90 -16.03
CA LEU A 855 -23.75 -56.08 -16.96
C LEU A 855 -24.78 -55.32 -16.14
#